data_AF-A0A371HFK9-F1
#
_entry.id   AF-A0A371HFK9-F1
#
_cell.length_a   1.000
_cell.length_b   1.000
_cell.length_c   1.000
_cell.angle_alpha   90.00
_cell.angle_beta   90.00
_cell.angle_gamma   90.00
#
_symmetry.space_group_name_H-M   'P 1'
#
loop_
_entity.id
_entity.type
_entity.pdbx_description
1 polymer ?
#
loop_
_entity_poly.entity_id
_entity_poly.type
_entity_poly.pdbx_seq_one_letter_code
_entity_poly.pdbx_strand_id
1 'polypeptide(L)'
;MDFGKDGQSAPTSKKTSKKPIYTKFSQQEVPAWKPILTPGWVIATFSAIGIIFIPIGLATFFSSESVEEAIFQYDETCLPSLDAENATAYIQSDTTNKTCITKWKVEHKMEGPIFIYYQLDNYYQNHRRYVKSRNDKQLWDKEADGETSNCFPQDKTKDNQPIVPCGLIAWSLFNDTYKFLTNNKNLTVNKNDIAWGSDHRSKFGSDVYPKNFQSGDFTGGAKLDDTKSLNEQEDLIVWMRTAALPTFRKLYGRIEADLEVNDEIEIVIENNYNTYLFGGGKKLVLSTTTFIGGKNPFVGTAYLFFGSLSLFCAIAFMLLYVIKPRSTTTTQTQTQTQNNLLRSHSTKETPFTNFLHSPPRLSCPTLSRSLQNSPIHHRHFSPSPTKLSDTDPQTTYHCASSVLRNDGQILSIALSSNGLVYTGTDSNLVRVWKLPEFTECGQLRTKACRVVALEVSNDTVYAAYGDGKIRVWRRTWDKVLKHVRLATIPKTLGYVRSYIAGKDKTMHKGLITSMAINTAEDILYTASLDKTVKVWRISDLKCIETIKAHPEPINAIIVADDGVLYTASDDATVRVWRRNFCSHDQPHSLTVTLHAKYSPVKALTLTPDAGILYGGCTDGYIHYWLKGWFAGQLQYGGSIQGHTHAVMCLASVAKYVVSGSADSTSRVWAREQDGTHTCLAVLVGHRGPIRCVTAFIGGRLAEDNEDSCTICTGSLDGVLKVWRVIHKNVNNQSSSPQGPKYFELYKGL
;
A
#
# COMPACT_ATOMS: atom_id res chain seq x y z
N MET A 1 32.81 -24.87 -68.56
CA MET A 1 32.97 -23.85 -69.62
C MET A 1 31.75 -22.94 -69.60
N ASP A 2 31.87 -21.80 -70.25
CA ASP A 2 31.41 -20.52 -69.72
C ASP A 2 29.95 -20.10 -69.97
N PHE A 3 29.60 -19.06 -69.23
CA PHE A 3 28.56 -18.07 -69.50
C PHE A 3 28.21 -17.83 -70.98
N GLY A 4 26.92 -17.67 -71.26
CA GLY A 4 26.42 -17.15 -72.54
C GLY A 4 24.97 -16.68 -72.42
N LYS A 5 24.77 -15.35 -72.41
CA LYS A 5 23.46 -14.66 -72.37
C LYS A 5 22.59 -14.97 -73.60
N ASP A 6 21.27 -14.82 -73.47
CA ASP A 6 20.54 -13.71 -74.13
C ASP A 6 19.03 -13.67 -73.78
N GLY A 7 18.34 -12.59 -74.19
CA GLY A 7 16.87 -12.49 -74.24
C GLY A 7 16.21 -11.59 -73.18
N GLN A 8 15.93 -10.33 -73.54
CA GLN A 8 14.97 -9.49 -72.80
C GLN A 8 13.53 -9.81 -73.21
N SER A 9 12.58 -9.78 -72.27
CA SER A 9 11.15 -9.64 -72.60
C SER A 9 10.36 -8.88 -71.53
N ALA A 10 9.37 -8.12 -72.00
CA ALA A 10 8.39 -7.25 -71.34
C ALA A 10 8.36 -7.10 -69.79
N PRO A 11 8.35 -5.86 -69.26
CA PRO A 11 8.04 -5.60 -67.85
C PRO A 11 6.54 -5.81 -67.57
N THR A 12 6.17 -7.04 -67.20
CA THR A 12 4.79 -7.33 -66.76
C THR A 12 4.47 -6.61 -65.45
N SER A 13 3.37 -5.85 -65.45
CA SER A 13 2.96 -5.06 -64.29
C SER A 13 2.46 -5.95 -63.15
N LYS A 14 3.35 -6.25 -62.20
CA LYS A 14 3.00 -6.96 -60.96
C LYS A 14 1.96 -6.16 -60.18
N LYS A 15 0.68 -6.53 -60.33
CA LYS A 15 -0.43 -6.00 -59.53
C LYS A 15 -0.10 -6.19 -58.04
N THR A 16 0.12 -5.10 -57.33
CA THR A 16 0.39 -5.08 -55.89
C THR A 16 -0.90 -5.40 -55.13
N SER A 17 -1.16 -6.70 -55.00
CA SER A 17 -2.32 -7.22 -54.27
C SER A 17 -2.29 -6.75 -52.82
N LYS A 18 -3.29 -5.94 -52.44
CA LYS A 18 -3.55 -5.56 -51.04
C LYS A 18 -4.24 -6.67 -50.23
N LYS A 19 -4.48 -7.85 -50.82
CA LYS A 19 -5.07 -8.99 -50.09
C LYS A 19 -4.05 -9.51 -49.07
N PRO A 20 -4.39 -9.61 -47.77
CA PRO A 20 -3.48 -10.18 -46.78
C PRO A 20 -3.15 -11.64 -47.11
N ILE A 21 -1.94 -12.07 -46.73
CA ILE A 21 -1.47 -13.44 -46.96
C ILE A 21 -2.40 -14.41 -46.22
N TYR A 22 -3.09 -15.29 -46.95
CA TYR A 22 -3.96 -16.29 -46.34
C TYR A 22 -3.13 -17.32 -45.59
N THR A 23 -3.32 -17.37 -44.28
CA THR A 23 -2.84 -18.42 -43.37
C THR A 23 -3.92 -18.64 -42.30
N LYS A 24 -4.04 -19.86 -41.77
CA LYS A 24 -4.99 -20.16 -40.68
C LYS A 24 -4.81 -19.23 -39.47
N PHE A 25 -3.58 -18.78 -39.20
CA PHE A 25 -3.30 -17.78 -38.18
C PHE A 25 -3.88 -16.40 -38.53
N SER A 26 -3.59 -15.87 -39.72
CA SER A 26 -4.09 -14.56 -40.17
C SER A 26 -5.61 -14.47 -40.31
N GLN A 27 -6.29 -15.60 -40.56
CA GLN A 27 -7.75 -15.68 -40.66
C GLN A 27 -8.43 -16.11 -39.34
N GLN A 28 -7.65 -16.37 -38.28
CA GLN A 28 -8.13 -16.88 -36.99
C GLN A 28 -8.79 -18.28 -37.05
N GLU A 29 -8.53 -19.04 -38.11
CA GLU A 29 -8.95 -20.44 -38.36
C GLU A 29 -7.99 -21.47 -37.72
N VAL A 30 -7.29 -21.08 -36.65
CA VAL A 30 -6.43 -21.99 -35.89
C VAL A 30 -7.29 -23.00 -35.10
N PRO A 31 -6.84 -24.27 -34.97
CA PRO A 31 -7.55 -25.25 -34.15
C PRO A 31 -7.54 -24.81 -32.68
N ALA A 32 -8.69 -24.36 -32.19
CA ALA A 32 -8.86 -23.80 -30.86
C ALA A 32 -9.93 -24.57 -30.07
N TRP A 33 -9.53 -25.18 -28.96
CA TRP A 33 -10.45 -25.78 -28.01
C TRP A 33 -11.20 -24.68 -27.26
N LYS A 34 -12.54 -24.76 -27.26
CA LYS A 34 -13.44 -23.81 -26.58
C LYS A 34 -14.23 -24.59 -25.52
N PRO A 35 -13.67 -24.82 -24.32
CA PRO A 35 -14.34 -25.58 -23.27
C PRO A 35 -15.61 -24.85 -22.79
N ILE A 36 -16.77 -25.41 -23.14
CA ILE A 36 -18.06 -24.97 -22.60
C ILE A 36 -18.28 -25.68 -21.26
N LEU A 37 -18.18 -24.92 -20.16
CA LEU A 37 -18.40 -25.44 -18.81
C LEU A 37 -19.88 -25.78 -18.60
N THR A 38 -20.27 -27.04 -18.86
CA THR A 38 -21.59 -27.55 -18.52
C THR A 38 -21.67 -27.88 -17.01
N PRO A 39 -22.86 -27.88 -16.39
CA PRO A 39 -23.01 -28.24 -14.98
C PRO A 39 -22.39 -29.60 -14.64
N GLY A 40 -22.58 -30.61 -15.51
CA GLY A 40 -22.00 -31.94 -15.33
C GLY A 40 -20.46 -31.95 -15.27
N TRP A 41 -19.79 -31.21 -16.17
CA TRP A 41 -18.32 -31.06 -16.13
C TRP A 41 -17.85 -30.33 -14.87
N VAL A 42 -18.55 -29.26 -14.47
CA VAL A 42 -18.22 -28.48 -13.27
C VAL A 42 -18.36 -29.35 -12.01
N ILE A 43 -19.46 -30.07 -11.88
CA ILE A 43 -19.74 -31.00 -10.78
C ILE A 43 -18.69 -32.11 -10.72
N ALA A 44 -18.39 -32.76 -11.85
CA ALA A 44 -17.40 -33.83 -11.92
C ALA A 44 -16.01 -33.37 -11.45
N THR A 45 -15.56 -32.18 -11.87
CA THR A 45 -14.28 -31.60 -11.45
C THR A 45 -14.26 -31.27 -9.95
N PHE A 46 -15.29 -30.61 -9.42
CA PHE A 46 -15.33 -30.30 -7.98
C PHE A 46 -15.44 -31.56 -7.10
N SER A 47 -16.18 -32.59 -7.53
CA SER A 47 -16.20 -33.89 -6.86
C SER A 47 -14.83 -34.57 -6.89
N ALA A 48 -14.16 -34.60 -8.05
CA ALA A 48 -12.84 -35.22 -8.19
C ALA A 48 -11.77 -34.54 -7.32
N ILE A 49 -11.75 -33.20 -7.29
CA ILE A 49 -10.85 -32.44 -6.39
C ILE A 49 -11.14 -32.78 -4.93
N GLY A 50 -12.41 -32.83 -4.51
CA GLY A 50 -12.77 -33.20 -3.12
C GLY A 50 -12.33 -34.62 -2.74
N ILE A 51 -12.62 -35.60 -3.62
CA ILE A 51 -12.29 -37.02 -3.42
C ILE A 51 -10.78 -37.26 -3.39
N ILE A 52 -9.97 -36.47 -4.10
CA ILE A 52 -8.50 -36.57 -4.08
C ILE A 52 -7.89 -35.80 -2.90
N PHE A 53 -8.38 -34.59 -2.61
CA PHE A 53 -7.75 -33.71 -1.61
C PHE A 53 -8.05 -34.14 -0.17
N ILE A 54 -9.22 -34.73 0.11
CA ILE A 54 -9.56 -35.17 1.48
C ILE A 54 -8.64 -36.32 1.96
N PRO A 55 -8.41 -37.42 1.22
CA PRO A 55 -7.46 -38.46 1.63
C PRO A 55 -6.02 -37.96 1.76
N ILE A 56 -5.55 -37.10 0.85
CA ILE A 56 -4.22 -36.48 0.96
C ILE A 56 -4.13 -35.60 2.21
N GLY A 57 -5.18 -34.82 2.50
CA GLY A 57 -5.28 -34.00 3.70
C GLY A 57 -5.28 -34.81 4.99
N LEU A 58 -6.02 -35.93 5.05
CA LEU A 58 -6.00 -36.85 6.19
C LEU A 58 -4.61 -37.47 6.37
N ALA A 59 -4.01 -38.03 5.32
CA ALA A 59 -2.72 -38.69 5.39
C ALA A 59 -1.59 -37.74 5.82
N THR A 60 -1.57 -36.51 5.29
CA THR A 60 -0.58 -35.49 5.67
C THR A 60 -0.85 -34.87 7.04
N PHE A 61 -2.11 -34.81 7.48
CA PHE A 61 -2.45 -34.41 8.85
C PHE A 61 -2.00 -35.46 9.87
N PHE A 62 -2.36 -36.73 9.70
CA PHE A 62 -1.94 -37.80 10.61
C PHE A 62 -0.41 -37.96 10.65
N SER A 63 0.27 -37.90 9.51
CA SER A 63 1.74 -37.93 9.42
C SER A 63 2.43 -36.71 10.05
N SER A 64 1.70 -35.60 10.23
CA SER A 64 2.18 -34.44 10.99
C SER A 64 1.93 -34.60 12.49
N GLU A 65 0.75 -35.09 12.90
CA GLU A 65 0.43 -35.24 14.32
C GLU A 65 1.25 -36.34 15.00
N SER A 66 1.64 -37.38 14.26
CA SER A 66 2.56 -38.43 14.72
C SER A 66 4.04 -38.00 14.82
N VAL A 67 4.35 -36.72 14.64
CA VAL A 67 5.68 -36.17 14.99
C VAL A 67 5.66 -35.74 16.44
N GLU A 68 6.52 -36.32 17.26
CA GLU A 68 6.72 -35.89 18.64
C GLU A 68 7.77 -34.77 18.68
N GLU A 69 7.42 -33.63 19.31
CA GLU A 69 8.33 -32.51 19.54
C GLU A 69 8.39 -32.17 21.03
N ALA A 70 9.59 -32.11 21.60
CA ALA A 70 9.84 -31.60 22.94
C ALA A 70 10.63 -30.28 22.85
N ILE A 71 10.12 -29.23 23.50
CA ILE A 71 10.63 -27.85 23.36
C ILE A 71 11.01 -27.30 24.75
N PHE A 72 12.28 -26.97 24.93
CA PHE A 72 12.84 -26.42 26.17
C PHE A 72 13.28 -24.99 25.92
N GLN A 73 12.54 -24.02 26.47
CA GLN A 73 13.01 -22.63 26.51
C GLN A 73 14.04 -22.49 27.64
N TYR A 74 15.24 -22.02 27.31
CA TYR A 74 16.40 -22.05 28.21
C TYR A 74 17.15 -20.71 28.35
N ASP A 75 16.74 -19.69 27.61
CA ASP A 75 17.16 -18.30 27.84
C ASP A 75 16.77 -17.78 29.24
N GLU A 76 15.56 -18.09 29.71
CA GLU A 76 15.06 -17.66 31.01
C GLU A 76 15.47 -18.63 32.14
N THR A 77 15.39 -19.95 31.90
CA THR A 77 15.63 -20.95 32.96
C THR A 77 17.10 -21.16 33.30
N CYS A 78 18.02 -20.80 32.39
CA CYS A 78 19.46 -20.85 32.61
C CYS A 78 20.09 -19.52 33.05
N LEU A 79 19.27 -18.55 33.51
CA LEU A 79 19.75 -17.36 34.21
C LEU A 79 19.68 -17.57 35.73
N PRO A 80 20.77 -17.32 36.49
CA PRO A 80 20.70 -17.28 37.94
C PRO A 80 19.72 -16.21 38.43
N SER A 81 18.93 -16.51 39.46
CA SER A 81 17.93 -15.59 40.01
C SER A 81 18.51 -14.29 40.60
N LEU A 82 19.81 -14.27 40.87
CA LEU A 82 20.58 -13.09 41.31
C LEU A 82 20.99 -12.17 40.15
N ASP A 83 21.11 -12.71 38.93
CA ASP A 83 21.61 -11.99 37.74
C ASP A 83 20.48 -11.53 36.80
N ALA A 84 19.23 -11.85 37.12
CA ALA A 84 18.06 -11.58 36.26
C ALA A 84 17.86 -10.09 35.90
N GLU A 85 18.29 -9.16 36.76
CA GLU A 85 18.26 -7.71 36.46
C GLU A 85 19.34 -7.27 35.44
N ASN A 86 20.39 -8.07 35.23
CA ASN A 86 21.54 -7.76 34.37
C ASN A 86 22.01 -8.97 33.53
N ALA A 87 21.06 -9.70 32.91
CA ALA A 87 21.34 -10.88 32.07
C ALA A 87 22.39 -10.64 30.95
N THR A 88 22.51 -9.39 30.46
CA THR A 88 23.55 -8.98 29.50
C THR A 88 24.96 -8.98 30.09
N ALA A 89 25.13 -8.66 31.37
CA ALA A 89 26.44 -8.73 32.06
C ALA A 89 26.82 -10.18 32.38
N TYR A 90 25.86 -11.01 32.81
CA TYR A 90 26.06 -12.44 33.05
C TYR A 90 26.60 -13.18 31.81
N ILE A 91 25.99 -12.95 30.65
CA ILE A 91 26.39 -13.62 29.39
C ILE A 91 27.72 -13.08 28.83
N GLN A 92 28.05 -11.81 29.11
CA GLN A 92 29.28 -11.15 28.64
C GLN A 92 30.51 -11.40 29.56
N SER A 93 30.32 -11.87 30.79
CA SER A 93 31.44 -12.18 31.68
C SER A 93 32.19 -13.45 31.24
N ASP A 94 33.52 -13.42 31.22
CA ASP A 94 34.36 -14.60 30.97
C ASP A 94 34.56 -15.50 32.21
N THR A 95 34.14 -15.05 33.39
CA THR A 95 34.36 -15.75 34.67
C THR A 95 33.13 -16.46 35.22
N THR A 96 31.93 -16.21 34.66
CA THR A 96 30.69 -16.86 35.09
C THR A 96 30.58 -18.27 34.50
N ASN A 97 30.19 -19.24 35.33
CA ASN A 97 29.81 -20.56 34.81
C ASN A 97 28.45 -20.47 34.11
N LYS A 98 28.45 -20.73 32.80
CA LYS A 98 27.28 -20.68 31.91
C LYS A 98 26.66 -22.07 31.66
N THR A 99 27.10 -23.08 32.39
CA THR A 99 26.57 -24.44 32.33
C THR A 99 25.24 -24.52 33.07
N CYS A 100 24.22 -25.01 32.39
CA CYS A 100 22.86 -25.17 32.86
C CYS A 100 22.43 -26.63 32.71
N ILE A 101 21.71 -27.17 33.69
CA ILE A 101 21.28 -28.57 33.71
C ILE A 101 19.76 -28.60 33.81
N THR A 102 19.10 -29.13 32.78
CA THR A 102 17.64 -29.32 32.72
C THR A 102 17.35 -30.82 32.68
N LYS A 103 16.40 -31.30 33.49
CA LYS A 103 15.92 -32.67 33.39
C LYS A 103 14.59 -32.71 32.63
N TRP A 104 14.52 -33.60 31.66
CA TRP A 104 13.31 -33.92 30.90
C TRP A 104 12.95 -35.39 31.12
N LYS A 105 11.65 -35.69 31.06
CA LYS A 105 11.12 -37.05 31.09
C LYS A 105 10.31 -37.31 29.83
N VAL A 106 10.62 -38.39 29.14
CA VAL A 106 10.03 -38.76 27.84
C VAL A 106 8.54 -39.14 28.02
N GLU A 107 7.63 -38.34 27.46
CA GLU A 107 6.18 -38.55 27.56
C GLU A 107 5.64 -39.59 26.56
N HIS A 108 6.20 -39.62 25.35
CA HIS A 108 5.87 -40.56 24.27
C HIS A 108 7.16 -41.09 23.64
N LYS A 109 7.15 -42.34 23.15
CA LYS A 109 8.33 -42.96 22.53
C LYS A 109 8.78 -42.13 21.32
N MET A 110 10.08 -41.83 21.25
CA MET A 110 10.71 -41.24 20.08
C MET A 110 11.59 -42.30 19.40
N GLU A 111 11.28 -42.64 18.16
CA GLU A 111 12.08 -43.54 17.32
C GLU A 111 13.21 -42.76 16.62
N GLY A 112 14.39 -43.38 16.52
CA GLY A 112 15.55 -42.78 15.86
C GLY A 112 15.41 -42.69 14.33
N PRO A 113 16.03 -41.69 13.66
CA PRO A 113 16.87 -40.64 14.23
C PRO A 113 16.06 -39.46 14.80
N ILE A 114 16.45 -39.01 15.99
CA ILE A 114 15.86 -37.86 16.68
C ILE A 114 16.70 -36.62 16.38
N PHE A 115 16.09 -35.60 15.80
CA PHE A 115 16.79 -34.40 15.35
C PHE A 115 16.82 -33.33 16.44
N ILE A 116 18.01 -32.81 16.74
CA ILE A 116 18.23 -31.74 17.71
C ILE A 116 18.31 -30.41 16.97
N TYR A 117 17.34 -29.52 17.20
CA TYR A 117 17.36 -28.17 16.67
C TYR A 117 17.56 -27.14 17.77
N TYR A 118 18.31 -26.07 17.47
CA TYR A 118 18.19 -24.82 18.21
C TYR A 118 17.22 -23.89 17.47
N GLN A 119 16.32 -23.26 18.22
CA GLN A 119 15.46 -22.19 17.77
C GLN A 119 15.95 -20.86 18.32
N LEU A 120 16.14 -19.89 17.43
CA LEU A 120 16.34 -18.49 17.79
C LEU A 120 15.07 -17.71 17.43
N ASP A 121 14.59 -16.92 18.38
CA ASP A 121 13.47 -15.99 18.21
C ASP A 121 14.00 -14.54 18.17
N ASN A 122 13.35 -13.68 17.38
CA ASN A 122 13.70 -12.26 17.17
C ASN A 122 15.10 -12.01 16.52
N TYR A 123 15.65 -12.98 15.79
CA TYR A 123 16.97 -12.85 15.12
C TYR A 123 16.83 -12.66 13.60
N TYR A 124 17.17 -11.48 13.08
CA TYR A 124 16.90 -11.09 11.68
C TYR A 124 17.99 -11.52 10.68
N GLN A 125 18.18 -12.82 10.45
CA GLN A 125 19.09 -13.34 9.38
C GLN A 125 18.72 -12.84 7.97
N ASN A 126 17.48 -12.38 7.76
CA ASN A 126 16.98 -11.84 6.50
C ASN A 126 17.31 -10.34 6.27
N HIS A 127 17.97 -9.66 7.21
CA HIS A 127 18.27 -8.23 7.09
C HIS A 127 19.25 -7.93 5.94
N ARG A 128 18.92 -6.96 5.07
CA ARG A 128 19.66 -6.67 3.82
C ARG A 128 21.19 -6.55 3.99
N ARG A 129 21.67 -5.88 5.05
CA ARG A 129 23.12 -5.75 5.31
C ARG A 129 23.75 -7.06 5.76
N TYR A 130 23.04 -7.85 6.57
CA TYR A 130 23.49 -9.16 7.04
C TYR A 130 23.59 -10.14 5.87
N VAL A 131 22.50 -10.31 5.09
CA VAL A 131 22.45 -11.20 3.92
C VAL A 131 23.54 -10.91 2.88
N LYS A 132 23.89 -9.63 2.66
CA LYS A 132 24.96 -9.20 1.74
C LYS A 132 26.37 -9.43 2.31
N SER A 133 26.54 -9.45 3.63
CA SER A 133 27.84 -9.51 4.29
C SER A 133 28.39 -10.94 4.31
N ARG A 134 28.80 -11.40 3.12
CA ARG A 134 29.47 -12.67 2.78
C ARG A 134 30.23 -12.48 1.46
N ASN A 135 31.14 -13.40 1.12
CA ASN A 135 31.53 -13.63 -0.27
C ASN A 135 31.52 -15.13 -0.60
N ASP A 136 30.59 -15.55 -1.44
CA ASP A 136 30.39 -16.97 -1.78
C ASP A 136 31.58 -17.57 -2.55
N LYS A 137 32.40 -16.76 -3.22
CA LYS A 137 33.67 -17.22 -3.81
C LYS A 137 34.68 -17.65 -2.75
N GLN A 138 34.90 -16.82 -1.73
CA GLN A 138 35.88 -17.04 -0.66
C GLN A 138 35.55 -18.30 0.18
N LEU A 139 34.30 -18.76 0.17
CA LEU A 139 33.89 -20.00 0.82
C LEU A 139 34.30 -21.25 0.04
N TRP A 140 34.37 -21.16 -1.30
CA TRP A 140 34.65 -22.29 -2.20
C TRP A 140 36.08 -22.32 -2.73
N ASP A 141 36.67 -21.15 -3.00
CA ASP A 141 37.92 -20.98 -3.73
C ASP A 141 38.98 -20.30 -2.87
N LYS A 142 40.08 -21.02 -2.63
CA LYS A 142 41.23 -20.60 -1.85
C LYS A 142 42.01 -19.45 -2.48
N GLU A 143 42.00 -19.30 -3.81
CA GLU A 143 42.62 -18.15 -4.47
C GLU A 143 41.81 -16.86 -4.22
N ALA A 144 40.52 -16.98 -3.87
CA ALA A 144 39.64 -15.87 -3.56
C ALA A 144 39.73 -15.38 -2.09
N ASP A 145 40.65 -15.89 -1.26
CA ASP A 145 40.92 -15.47 0.14
C ASP A 145 40.86 -13.94 0.34
N GLY A 146 41.47 -13.18 -0.60
CA GLY A 146 41.55 -11.72 -0.53
C GLY A 146 40.28 -10.97 -0.95
N GLU A 147 39.31 -11.62 -1.61
CA GLU A 147 38.08 -10.98 -2.09
C GLU A 147 37.08 -10.71 -0.94
N THR A 148 37.34 -9.65 -0.18
CA THR A 148 36.62 -9.32 1.06
C THR A 148 35.59 -8.18 0.89
N SER A 149 35.44 -7.63 -0.32
CA SER A 149 34.73 -6.37 -0.62
C SER A 149 33.24 -6.31 -0.27
N ASN A 150 32.54 -7.45 -0.18
CA ASN A 150 31.14 -7.50 0.24
C ASN A 150 30.95 -7.73 1.75
N CYS A 151 32.00 -8.13 2.47
CA CYS A 151 31.93 -8.60 3.85
C CYS A 151 31.88 -7.50 4.92
N PHE A 152 31.99 -6.22 4.55
CA PHE A 152 31.99 -5.09 5.48
C PHE A 152 30.81 -5.13 6.49
N PRO A 153 31.06 -5.03 7.82
CA PRO A 153 32.29 -4.59 8.49
C PRO A 153 33.18 -5.71 9.05
N GLN A 154 32.98 -6.97 8.66
CA GLN A 154 33.79 -8.11 9.09
C GLN A 154 34.58 -8.67 7.90
N ASP A 155 35.21 -7.77 7.16
CA ASP A 155 36.00 -8.05 5.97
C ASP A 155 37.49 -8.32 6.29
N LYS A 156 38.06 -7.63 7.29
CA LYS A 156 39.50 -7.66 7.59
C LYS A 156 39.82 -7.46 9.07
N THR A 157 41.03 -7.84 9.48
CA THR A 157 41.60 -7.52 10.80
C THR A 157 42.04 -6.06 10.90
N LYS A 158 42.39 -5.60 12.12
CA LYS A 158 43.05 -4.31 12.36
C LYS A 158 44.32 -4.13 11.51
N ASP A 159 45.08 -5.21 11.34
CA ASP A 159 46.32 -5.27 10.56
C ASP A 159 46.08 -5.45 9.04
N ASN A 160 44.86 -5.14 8.57
CA ASN A 160 44.43 -5.16 7.16
C ASN A 160 44.55 -6.55 6.48
N GLN A 161 44.68 -7.62 7.26
CA GLN A 161 44.68 -9.00 6.77
C GLN A 161 43.25 -9.46 6.47
N PRO A 162 43.01 -10.27 5.42
CA PRO A 162 41.69 -10.84 5.15
C PRO A 162 41.25 -11.77 6.28
N ILE A 163 39.96 -11.74 6.61
CA ILE A 163 39.33 -12.76 7.45
C ILE A 163 38.77 -13.84 6.52
N VAL A 164 38.94 -15.12 6.87
CA VAL A 164 38.33 -16.26 6.17
C VAL A 164 37.63 -17.14 7.20
N PRO A 165 36.33 -17.44 7.07
CA PRO A 165 35.36 -16.83 6.15
C PRO A 165 34.98 -15.40 6.60
N CYS A 166 34.88 -14.46 5.66
CA CYS A 166 34.50 -13.07 5.96
C CYS A 166 32.99 -12.85 6.07
N GLY A 167 32.63 -11.81 6.81
CA GLY A 167 31.28 -11.25 6.86
C GLY A 167 30.48 -11.54 8.13
N LEU A 168 29.45 -10.71 8.37
CA LEU A 168 28.60 -10.75 9.57
C LEU A 168 27.93 -12.10 9.79
N ILE A 169 27.61 -12.82 8.71
CA ILE A 169 26.91 -14.10 8.80
C ILE A 169 27.81 -15.12 9.49
N ALA A 170 29.05 -15.26 9.04
CA ALA A 170 30.00 -16.18 9.67
C ALA A 170 30.42 -15.67 11.06
N TRP A 171 30.75 -14.38 11.20
CA TRP A 171 31.22 -13.79 12.47
C TRP A 171 30.25 -13.98 13.65
N SER A 172 28.94 -14.12 13.38
CA SER A 172 27.90 -14.33 14.39
C SER A 172 27.46 -15.79 14.58
N LEU A 173 28.33 -16.75 14.24
CA LEU A 173 28.07 -18.19 14.34
C LEU A 173 27.56 -18.62 15.74
N PHE A 174 26.49 -19.39 15.77
CA PHE A 174 25.88 -19.89 17.02
C PHE A 174 26.86 -20.74 17.86
N ASN A 175 26.89 -20.55 19.18
CA ASN A 175 27.93 -21.11 20.06
C ASN A 175 27.47 -21.74 21.39
N ASP A 176 26.16 -21.97 21.56
CA ASP A 176 25.70 -22.83 22.66
C ASP A 176 26.01 -24.30 22.33
N THR A 177 26.31 -25.10 23.36
CA THR A 177 26.51 -26.56 23.19
C THR A 177 25.50 -27.35 24.02
N TYR A 178 25.18 -28.55 23.54
CA TYR A 178 24.23 -29.47 24.18
C TYR A 178 24.86 -30.86 24.34
N LYS A 179 24.73 -31.44 25.53
CA LYS A 179 25.10 -32.82 25.88
C LYS A 179 23.91 -33.48 26.56
N PHE A 180 23.68 -34.77 26.29
CA PHE A 180 22.49 -35.50 26.74
C PHE A 180 22.91 -36.74 27.52
N LEU A 181 22.37 -36.91 28.73
CA LEU A 181 22.71 -38.00 29.65
C LEU A 181 21.44 -38.79 30.01
N THR A 182 21.42 -40.09 29.75
CA THR A 182 20.33 -41.00 30.14
C THR A 182 20.89 -42.03 31.11
N ASN A 183 20.35 -42.09 32.34
CA ASN A 183 20.84 -43.00 33.39
C ASN A 183 22.37 -42.95 33.59
N ASN A 184 22.94 -41.75 33.66
CA ASN A 184 24.38 -41.44 33.72
C ASN A 184 25.24 -41.94 32.53
N LYS A 185 24.63 -42.34 31.41
CA LYS A 185 25.33 -42.65 30.15
C LYS A 185 25.15 -41.49 29.15
N ASN A 186 26.22 -41.11 28.48
CA ASN A 186 26.19 -40.09 27.44
C ASN A 186 25.52 -40.61 26.16
N LEU A 187 24.48 -39.92 25.68
CA LEU A 187 23.89 -40.16 24.37
C LEU A 187 24.76 -39.47 23.30
N THR A 188 25.28 -40.26 22.36
CA THR A 188 26.13 -39.74 21.28
C THR A 188 25.31 -38.87 20.32
N VAL A 189 25.56 -37.56 20.34
CA VAL A 189 25.06 -36.64 19.32
C VAL A 189 25.92 -36.77 18.07
N ASN A 190 25.35 -37.28 16.98
CA ASN A 190 25.98 -37.27 15.67
C ASN A 190 25.85 -35.87 15.04
N LYS A 191 26.98 -35.27 14.65
CA LYS A 191 27.07 -33.96 13.98
C LYS A 191 27.39 -34.04 12.49
N ASN A 192 27.61 -35.24 11.96
CA ASN A 192 27.89 -35.46 10.55
C ASN A 192 26.57 -35.62 9.77
N ASP A 193 26.55 -35.21 8.50
CA ASP A 193 25.38 -35.31 7.62
C ASP A 193 24.15 -34.57 8.22
N ILE A 194 24.40 -33.34 8.65
CA ILE A 194 23.41 -32.34 9.10
C ILE A 194 23.25 -31.19 8.08
N ALA A 195 24.28 -30.95 7.26
CA ALA A 195 24.27 -30.03 6.15
C ALA A 195 23.76 -30.70 4.86
N TRP A 196 23.31 -29.89 3.90
CA TRP A 196 22.91 -30.43 2.60
C TRP A 196 24.16 -30.88 1.83
N GLY A 197 24.21 -32.14 1.40
CA GLY A 197 25.29 -32.66 0.55
C GLY A 197 25.44 -31.98 -0.83
N SER A 198 24.63 -30.97 -1.17
CA SER A 198 24.92 -30.01 -2.24
C SER A 198 25.88 -28.92 -1.78
N ASP A 199 25.66 -28.39 -0.58
CA ASP A 199 26.38 -27.23 -0.04
C ASP A 199 27.82 -27.64 0.29
N HIS A 200 28.00 -28.84 0.86
CA HIS A 200 29.31 -29.49 1.07
C HIS A 200 30.06 -29.79 -0.26
N ARG A 201 29.36 -30.01 -1.39
CA ARG A 201 30.01 -30.39 -2.66
C ARG A 201 30.20 -29.26 -3.66
N SER A 202 29.67 -28.06 -3.42
CA SER A 202 29.79 -26.94 -4.38
C SER A 202 29.74 -25.52 -3.80
N LYS A 203 29.76 -25.34 -2.46
CA LYS A 203 29.76 -24.00 -1.82
C LYS A 203 30.84 -23.80 -0.77
N PHE A 204 31.34 -24.88 -0.15
CA PHE A 204 32.42 -24.84 0.83
C PHE A 204 33.58 -25.70 0.32
N GLY A 205 34.77 -25.09 0.18
CA GLY A 205 35.94 -25.72 -0.40
C GLY A 205 36.65 -26.64 0.61
N SER A 206 37.09 -27.81 0.17
CA SER A 206 37.86 -28.76 1.00
C SER A 206 39.33 -28.34 1.22
N ASP A 207 39.81 -27.34 0.48
CA ASP A 207 41.15 -26.76 0.59
C ASP A 207 41.15 -25.33 1.17
N VAL A 208 39.97 -24.79 1.48
CA VAL A 208 39.76 -23.52 2.19
C VAL A 208 39.69 -23.80 3.69
N TYR A 209 40.51 -23.09 4.47
CA TYR A 209 40.63 -23.21 5.92
C TYR A 209 40.36 -21.85 6.59
N PRO A 210 39.86 -21.80 7.84
CA PRO A 210 39.70 -20.55 8.57
C PRO A 210 41.03 -19.79 8.70
N LYS A 211 40.97 -18.46 8.64
CA LYS A 211 42.13 -17.55 8.80
C LYS A 211 41.69 -16.26 9.49
N ASN A 212 42.42 -15.87 10.53
CA ASN A 212 42.18 -14.66 11.32
C ASN A 212 40.74 -14.56 11.89
N PHE A 213 40.00 -15.66 11.97
CA PHE A 213 38.59 -15.67 12.29
C PHE A 213 38.34 -15.38 13.77
N GLN A 214 37.53 -14.36 14.07
CA GLN A 214 37.33 -13.83 15.41
C GLN A 214 38.64 -13.48 16.17
N SER A 215 39.61 -12.90 15.46
CA SER A 215 40.90 -12.42 16.01
C SER A 215 40.88 -10.97 16.54
N GLY A 216 39.73 -10.31 16.56
CA GLY A 216 39.58 -8.93 17.06
C GLY A 216 39.02 -8.84 18.48
N ASP A 217 38.98 -7.62 19.02
CA ASP A 217 38.55 -7.28 20.40
C ASP A 217 37.15 -7.80 20.79
N PHE A 218 36.30 -8.05 19.80
CA PHE A 218 34.92 -8.52 19.99
C PHE A 218 34.70 -9.85 19.27
N THR A 219 34.40 -10.88 20.05
CA THR A 219 33.83 -12.14 19.57
C THR A 219 32.34 -11.97 19.31
N GLY A 220 31.86 -12.52 18.18
CA GLY A 220 30.46 -12.48 17.77
C GLY A 220 29.74 -13.83 17.91
N GLY A 221 30.47 -14.92 18.16
CA GLY A 221 29.92 -16.28 18.07
C GLY A 221 30.96 -17.37 18.33
N ALA A 222 30.78 -18.56 17.74
CA ALA A 222 31.69 -19.69 17.89
C ALA A 222 32.97 -19.49 17.07
N LYS A 223 34.11 -19.88 17.62
CA LYS A 223 35.36 -20.00 16.86
C LYS A 223 35.30 -21.25 15.98
N LEU A 224 35.96 -21.19 14.82
CA LEU A 224 36.12 -22.32 13.92
C LEU A 224 37.38 -23.11 14.29
N ASP A 225 37.47 -24.33 13.78
CA ASP A 225 38.64 -25.19 13.91
C ASP A 225 39.61 -24.92 12.75
N ASP A 226 40.71 -24.23 13.03
CA ASP A 226 41.75 -23.89 12.04
C ASP A 226 42.42 -25.15 11.44
N THR A 227 42.28 -26.33 12.05
CA THR A 227 42.84 -27.60 11.53
C THR A 227 41.95 -28.29 10.51
N LYS A 228 40.70 -27.85 10.34
CA LYS A 228 39.70 -28.43 9.43
C LYS A 228 39.37 -27.47 8.29
N SER A 229 39.02 -28.02 7.13
CA SER A 229 38.47 -27.21 6.04
C SER A 229 37.14 -26.58 6.45
N LEU A 230 36.69 -25.56 5.71
CA LEU A 230 35.33 -25.01 5.88
C LEU A 230 34.24 -26.02 5.51
N ASN A 231 34.60 -27.07 4.79
CA ASN A 231 33.69 -28.08 4.28
C ASN A 231 33.29 -29.13 5.35
N GLU A 232 34.27 -29.54 6.16
CA GLU A 232 34.08 -30.49 7.26
C GLU A 232 33.38 -29.86 8.48
N GLN A 233 33.18 -28.55 8.48
CA GLN A 233 32.60 -27.79 9.59
C GLN A 233 31.10 -27.55 9.36
N GLU A 234 30.31 -28.62 9.35
CA GLU A 234 28.88 -28.59 8.99
C GLU A 234 28.02 -27.61 9.80
N ASP A 235 28.35 -27.36 11.08
CA ASP A 235 27.70 -26.32 11.90
C ASP A 235 27.73 -24.92 11.23
N LEU A 236 28.87 -24.56 10.61
CA LEU A 236 29.02 -23.32 9.84
C LEU A 236 28.14 -23.33 8.59
N ILE A 237 28.10 -24.46 7.86
CA ILE A 237 27.31 -24.61 6.63
C ILE A 237 25.81 -24.44 6.94
N VAL A 238 25.33 -25.07 8.01
CA VAL A 238 23.95 -24.94 8.51
C VAL A 238 23.65 -23.49 8.92
N TRP A 239 24.57 -22.80 9.58
CA TRP A 239 24.38 -21.40 9.98
C TRP A 239 24.32 -20.44 8.78
N MET A 240 25.29 -20.52 7.87
CA MET A 240 25.47 -19.65 6.69
C MET A 240 24.28 -19.65 5.71
N ARG A 241 23.46 -20.71 5.75
CA ARG A 241 22.18 -20.81 5.04
C ARG A 241 21.10 -19.94 5.72
N THR A 242 21.18 -18.64 5.49
CA THR A 242 20.36 -17.59 6.11
C THR A 242 18.85 -17.86 6.08
N ALA A 243 18.21 -17.82 7.25
CA ALA A 243 16.76 -17.98 7.41
C ALA A 243 15.96 -16.78 6.87
N ALA A 244 14.73 -17.05 6.40
CA ALA A 244 13.83 -16.04 5.85
C ALA A 244 12.95 -15.33 6.89
N LEU A 245 12.79 -15.91 8.08
CA LEU A 245 11.94 -15.44 9.18
C LEU A 245 12.80 -15.10 10.41
N PRO A 246 12.34 -14.20 11.32
CA PRO A 246 13.07 -13.83 12.54
C PRO A 246 12.99 -14.88 13.67
N THR A 247 12.01 -15.78 13.60
CA THR A 247 12.00 -17.05 14.34
C THR A 247 12.39 -18.15 13.38
N PHE A 248 13.42 -18.93 13.71
CA PHE A 248 13.86 -20.04 12.87
C PHE A 248 14.53 -21.14 13.70
N ARG A 249 14.39 -22.39 13.23
CA ARG A 249 15.11 -23.57 13.73
C ARG A 249 16.32 -23.88 12.84
N LYS A 250 17.41 -24.37 13.44
CA LYS A 250 18.63 -24.87 12.76
C LYS A 250 19.00 -26.22 13.36
N LEU A 251 19.43 -27.17 12.52
CA LEU A 251 19.88 -28.48 12.97
C LEU A 251 21.24 -28.38 13.65
N TYR A 252 21.40 -28.99 14.82
CA TYR A 252 22.64 -29.07 15.59
C TYR A 252 23.31 -30.44 15.50
N GLY A 253 22.49 -31.49 15.33
CA GLY A 253 22.90 -32.88 15.39
C GLY A 253 21.69 -33.80 15.42
N ARG A 254 21.94 -35.11 15.41
CA ARG A 254 20.92 -36.15 15.54
C ARG A 254 21.34 -37.24 16.54
N ILE A 255 20.39 -37.82 17.23
CA ILE A 255 20.57 -38.96 18.13
C ILE A 255 20.04 -40.19 17.39
N GLU A 256 20.91 -41.16 17.11
CA GLU A 256 20.61 -42.36 16.33
C GLU A 256 19.95 -43.47 17.20
N ALA A 257 19.65 -43.18 18.47
CA ALA A 257 19.08 -44.12 19.44
C ALA A 257 17.64 -43.73 19.80
N ASP A 258 16.77 -44.73 19.93
CA ASP A 258 15.40 -44.59 20.45
C ASP A 258 15.39 -44.06 21.90
N LEU A 259 14.33 -43.34 22.25
CA LEU A 259 14.02 -42.94 23.64
C LEU A 259 12.66 -43.53 24.04
N GLU A 260 12.63 -44.24 25.17
CA GLU A 260 11.45 -44.97 25.63
C GLU A 260 10.61 -44.17 26.62
N VAL A 261 9.32 -44.53 26.73
CA VAL A 261 8.36 -43.80 27.58
C VAL A 261 8.77 -43.89 29.05
N ASN A 262 8.88 -42.74 29.71
CA ASN A 262 9.42 -42.51 31.06
C ASN A 262 10.95 -42.45 31.20
N ASP A 263 11.75 -42.52 30.14
CA ASP A 263 13.20 -42.25 30.25
C ASP A 263 13.46 -40.85 30.84
N GLU A 264 14.34 -40.76 31.82
CA GLU A 264 14.85 -39.49 32.37
C GLU A 264 16.14 -39.10 31.66
N ILE A 265 16.12 -37.91 31.04
CA ILE A 265 17.21 -37.35 30.26
C ILE A 265 17.66 -36.04 30.90
N GLU A 266 18.92 -36.02 31.31
CA GLU A 266 19.59 -34.84 31.85
C GLU A 266 20.32 -34.13 30.70
N ILE A 267 19.85 -32.93 30.38
CA ILE A 267 20.33 -32.09 29.29
C ILE A 267 21.27 -31.04 29.90
N VAL A 268 22.54 -31.12 29.53
CA VAL A 268 23.56 -30.14 29.93
C VAL A 268 23.74 -29.15 28.77
N ILE A 269 23.44 -27.89 29.04
CA ILE A 269 23.44 -26.77 28.10
C ILE A 269 24.54 -25.79 28.49
N GLU A 270 25.42 -25.43 27.55
CA GLU A 270 26.41 -24.37 27.73
C GLU A 270 25.88 -23.08 27.09
N ASN A 271 25.38 -22.15 27.92
CA ASN A 271 24.67 -20.94 27.51
C ASN A 271 25.64 -19.79 27.17
N ASN A 272 26.21 -19.79 25.97
CA ASN A 272 27.23 -18.85 25.51
C ASN A 272 26.69 -17.74 24.58
N TYR A 273 25.60 -17.99 23.84
CA TYR A 273 25.15 -17.11 22.75
C TYR A 273 24.27 -15.97 23.28
N ASN A 274 24.74 -14.73 23.17
CA ASN A 274 24.03 -13.56 23.71
C ASN A 274 22.81 -13.18 22.85
N THR A 275 21.60 -13.44 23.37
CA THR A 275 20.33 -12.97 22.79
C THR A 275 19.66 -11.87 23.59
N TYR A 276 20.00 -11.72 24.89
CA TYR A 276 19.40 -10.72 25.78
C TYR A 276 19.63 -9.29 25.27
N LEU A 277 20.78 -9.01 24.64
CA LEU A 277 21.12 -7.68 24.09
C LEU A 277 20.12 -7.13 23.07
N PHE A 278 19.37 -7.98 22.37
CA PHE A 278 18.35 -7.59 21.39
C PHE A 278 16.94 -8.11 21.74
N GLY A 279 16.73 -8.62 22.97
CA GLY A 279 15.46 -9.24 23.37
C GLY A 279 15.08 -10.43 22.49
N GLY A 280 16.06 -11.28 22.16
CA GLY A 280 15.85 -12.54 21.45
C GLY A 280 15.75 -13.73 22.38
N GLY A 281 14.95 -14.71 21.97
CA GLY A 281 14.73 -15.93 22.76
C GLY A 281 15.48 -17.15 22.22
N LYS A 282 15.75 -18.12 23.09
CA LYS A 282 16.44 -19.38 22.78
C LYS A 282 15.67 -20.60 23.27
N LYS A 283 15.44 -21.55 22.37
CA LYS A 283 14.80 -22.83 22.69
C LYS A 283 15.57 -24.00 22.08
N LEU A 284 15.73 -25.07 22.84
CA LEU A 284 16.21 -26.37 22.35
C LEU A 284 14.97 -27.18 21.96
N VAL A 285 15.01 -27.81 20.78
CA VAL A 285 13.90 -28.62 20.26
C VAL A 285 14.42 -30.00 19.87
N LEU A 286 13.85 -31.03 20.48
CA LEU A 286 14.00 -32.42 20.03
C LEU A 286 12.77 -32.79 19.20
N SER A 287 12.96 -33.39 18.04
CA SER A 287 11.88 -33.73 17.10
C SER A 287 12.17 -35.05 16.41
N THR A 288 11.18 -35.94 16.32
CA THR A 288 11.17 -36.97 15.26
C THR A 288 10.83 -36.32 13.91
N THR A 289 10.86 -37.07 12.82
CA THR A 289 10.38 -36.58 11.50
C THR A 289 9.66 -37.68 10.74
N THR A 290 8.66 -37.30 9.94
CA THR A 290 8.02 -38.20 8.96
C THR A 290 8.32 -37.74 7.54
N PHE A 291 7.76 -38.42 6.53
CA PHE A 291 8.00 -38.10 5.11
C PHE A 291 7.62 -36.65 4.70
N ILE A 292 6.80 -35.96 5.50
CA ILE A 292 6.36 -34.58 5.25
C ILE A 292 7.26 -33.54 5.98
N GLY A 293 8.15 -33.97 6.87
CA GLY A 293 9.04 -33.13 7.69
C GLY A 293 8.77 -33.27 9.19
N GLY A 294 8.92 -32.17 9.93
CA GLY A 294 8.54 -32.04 11.35
C GLY A 294 7.07 -31.65 11.55
N LYS A 295 6.68 -31.33 12.80
CA LYS A 295 5.27 -31.13 13.18
C LYS A 295 4.69 -29.86 12.53
N ASN A 296 3.84 -30.01 11.52
CA ASN A 296 3.20 -28.91 10.80
C ASN A 296 1.82 -29.29 10.20
N PRO A 297 0.73 -29.25 11.01
CA PRO A 297 -0.60 -29.66 10.56
C PRO A 297 -1.25 -28.71 9.53
N PHE A 298 -0.63 -27.57 9.20
CA PHE A 298 -1.16 -26.60 8.23
C PHE A 298 -1.44 -27.21 6.86
N VAL A 299 -0.53 -28.06 6.36
CA VAL A 299 -0.64 -28.65 5.01
C VAL A 299 -1.87 -29.56 4.94
N GLY A 300 -1.98 -30.51 5.87
CA GLY A 300 -3.15 -31.41 5.95
C GLY A 300 -4.45 -30.64 6.15
N THR A 301 -4.45 -29.66 7.07
CA THR A 301 -5.62 -28.80 7.34
C THR A 301 -6.06 -28.02 6.08
N ALA A 302 -5.13 -27.49 5.29
CA ALA A 302 -5.44 -26.79 4.06
C ALA A 302 -6.04 -27.72 2.99
N TYR A 303 -5.47 -28.92 2.79
CA TYR A 303 -6.03 -29.92 1.87
C TYR A 303 -7.42 -30.38 2.29
N LEU A 304 -7.65 -30.62 3.59
CA LEU A 304 -8.96 -30.93 4.16
C LEU A 304 -9.98 -29.81 3.92
N PHE A 305 -9.59 -28.55 4.18
CA PHE A 305 -10.46 -27.39 3.97
C PHE A 305 -10.86 -27.23 2.50
N PHE A 306 -9.89 -27.19 1.58
CA PHE A 306 -10.18 -27.01 0.15
C PHE A 306 -10.89 -28.23 -0.46
N GLY A 307 -10.56 -29.45 -0.05
CA GLY A 307 -11.27 -30.66 -0.46
C GLY A 307 -12.72 -30.69 0.00
N SER A 308 -12.98 -30.32 1.26
CA SER A 308 -14.34 -30.26 1.83
C SER A 308 -15.18 -29.14 1.19
N LEU A 309 -14.58 -27.97 0.96
CA LEU A 309 -15.24 -26.86 0.26
C LEU A 309 -15.55 -27.21 -1.20
N SER A 310 -14.64 -27.93 -1.88
CA SER A 310 -14.84 -28.44 -3.23
C SER A 310 -16.04 -29.42 -3.28
N LEU A 311 -16.10 -30.37 -2.35
CA LEU A 311 -17.20 -31.35 -2.28
C LEU A 311 -18.54 -30.68 -1.93
N PHE A 312 -18.55 -29.71 -1.01
CA PHE A 312 -19.74 -28.90 -0.71
C PHE A 312 -20.25 -28.15 -1.94
N CYS A 313 -19.37 -27.51 -2.72
CA CYS A 313 -19.73 -26.86 -3.98
C CYS A 313 -20.28 -27.85 -5.01
N ALA A 314 -19.71 -29.06 -5.14
CA ALA A 314 -20.23 -30.10 -6.02
C ALA A 314 -21.67 -30.52 -5.65
N ILE A 315 -21.93 -30.73 -4.35
CA ILE A 315 -23.27 -31.07 -3.83
C ILE A 315 -24.24 -29.90 -4.07
N ALA A 316 -23.83 -28.66 -3.83
CA ALA A 316 -24.67 -27.48 -4.08
C ALA A 316 -25.02 -27.34 -5.58
N PHE A 317 -24.07 -27.56 -6.49
CA PHE A 317 -24.34 -27.55 -7.93
C PHE A 317 -25.22 -28.72 -8.38
N MET A 318 -25.05 -29.92 -7.81
CA MET A 318 -25.96 -31.06 -8.04
C MET A 318 -27.40 -30.73 -7.64
N LEU A 319 -27.60 -30.20 -6.43
CA LEU A 319 -28.92 -29.82 -5.95
C LEU A 319 -29.55 -28.72 -6.83
N LEU A 320 -28.80 -27.69 -7.21
CA LEU A 320 -29.29 -26.65 -8.11
C LEU A 320 -29.63 -27.18 -9.50
N TYR A 321 -28.85 -28.13 -10.03
CA TYR A 321 -29.11 -28.76 -11.33
C TYR A 321 -30.35 -29.65 -11.32
N VAL A 322 -30.60 -30.39 -10.24
CA VAL A 322 -31.80 -31.23 -10.07
C VAL A 322 -33.05 -30.41 -9.78
N ILE A 323 -32.94 -29.34 -8.98
CA ILE A 323 -34.10 -28.50 -8.58
C ILE A 323 -34.50 -27.51 -9.70
N LYS A 324 -33.55 -27.04 -10.53
CA LYS A 324 -33.81 -26.13 -11.66
C LYS A 324 -33.01 -26.51 -12.92
N PRO A 325 -33.30 -27.68 -13.54
CA PRO A 325 -32.65 -28.08 -14.79
C PRO A 325 -33.04 -27.12 -15.92
N ARG A 326 -32.06 -26.35 -16.41
CA ARG A 326 -32.24 -25.50 -17.58
C ARG A 326 -31.90 -26.31 -18.83
N SER A 327 -32.88 -26.55 -19.70
CA SER A 327 -32.64 -27.22 -20.98
C SER A 327 -31.53 -26.51 -21.76
N THR A 328 -30.52 -27.27 -22.17
CA THR A 328 -29.39 -26.78 -22.98
C THR A 328 -29.73 -26.64 -24.46
N THR A 329 -30.93 -27.11 -24.88
CA THR A 329 -31.38 -27.07 -26.27
C THR A 329 -32.75 -26.39 -26.34
N THR A 330 -32.75 -25.09 -26.55
CA THR A 330 -33.93 -24.35 -27.04
C THR A 330 -33.43 -23.20 -27.92
N THR A 331 -33.85 -23.20 -29.18
CA THR A 331 -33.56 -22.14 -30.15
C THR A 331 -34.06 -20.79 -29.62
N GLN A 332 -33.47 -19.68 -30.07
CA GLN A 332 -33.72 -18.34 -29.53
C GLN A 332 -35.21 -17.94 -29.55
N THR A 333 -35.94 -18.16 -28.46
CA THR A 333 -37.21 -17.47 -28.20
C THR A 333 -36.90 -16.04 -27.78
N GLN A 334 -37.04 -15.12 -28.73
CA GLN A 334 -37.21 -13.70 -28.42
C GLN A 334 -38.40 -13.54 -27.47
N THR A 335 -38.22 -12.90 -26.32
CA THR A 335 -39.33 -12.49 -25.45
C THR A 335 -39.61 -11.02 -25.63
N GLN A 336 -40.54 -10.73 -26.56
CA GLN A 336 -41.41 -9.57 -26.42
C GLN A 336 -42.27 -9.71 -25.14
N THR A 337 -42.84 -8.59 -24.70
CA THR A 337 -43.28 -8.37 -23.32
C THR A 337 -44.76 -8.70 -23.06
N GLN A 338 -45.15 -8.64 -21.78
CA GLN A 338 -46.53 -8.66 -21.23
C GLN A 338 -47.14 -10.06 -20.94
N ASN A 339 -47.95 -10.27 -19.90
CA ASN A 339 -48.23 -9.47 -18.69
C ASN A 339 -48.82 -10.37 -17.56
N ASN A 340 -48.77 -9.89 -16.31
CA ASN A 340 -49.50 -10.40 -15.11
C ASN A 340 -49.14 -11.85 -14.66
N LEU A 341 -48.81 -12.16 -13.40
CA LEU A 341 -49.49 -11.77 -12.14
C LEU A 341 -48.52 -11.77 -10.92
N LEU A 342 -49.08 -11.49 -9.73
CA LEU A 342 -48.42 -11.17 -8.44
C LEU A 342 -47.77 -12.35 -7.69
N ARG A 343 -46.98 -11.99 -6.66
CA ARG A 343 -46.51 -12.81 -5.50
C ARG A 343 -45.50 -13.93 -5.83
N SER A 344 -44.64 -14.40 -4.90
CA SER A 344 -43.97 -13.84 -3.70
C SER A 344 -43.06 -14.93 -3.09
N HIS A 345 -42.15 -14.56 -2.16
CA HIS A 345 -41.37 -15.51 -1.31
C HIS A 345 -40.34 -16.38 -2.07
N SER A 346 -39.30 -16.96 -1.44
CA SER A 346 -38.52 -16.58 -0.24
C SER A 346 -37.19 -17.39 -0.26
N THR A 347 -36.25 -17.10 0.66
CA THR A 347 -35.08 -17.94 1.06
C THR A 347 -33.98 -18.21 -0.01
N LYS A 348 -32.67 -18.37 0.31
CA LYS A 348 -31.88 -18.15 1.54
C LYS A 348 -30.36 -18.02 1.23
N GLU A 349 -29.61 -17.46 2.20
CA GLU A 349 -28.20 -17.72 2.63
C GLU A 349 -27.15 -18.33 1.64
N THR A 350 -25.95 -17.75 1.34
CA THR A 350 -24.67 -17.52 2.12
C THR A 350 -23.87 -18.80 2.47
N PRO A 351 -22.55 -18.81 2.79
CA PRO A 351 -21.56 -17.74 3.15
C PRO A 351 -20.32 -17.70 2.19
N PHE A 352 -19.01 -17.43 2.48
CA PHE A 352 -18.11 -17.03 3.62
C PHE A 352 -16.90 -16.25 2.97
N THR A 353 -16.48 -15.02 3.34
CA THR A 353 -15.55 -14.51 4.40
C THR A 353 -14.02 -14.63 4.25
N ASN A 354 -13.36 -13.48 4.47
CA ASN A 354 -12.03 -13.22 5.06
C ASN A 354 -10.71 -13.55 4.32
N PHE A 355 -9.91 -12.50 4.09
CA PHE A 355 -8.47 -12.45 4.39
C PHE A 355 -8.11 -11.05 4.92
N LEU A 356 -7.19 -10.97 5.89
CA LEU A 356 -6.61 -9.70 6.37
C LEU A 356 -5.35 -9.37 5.56
N HIS A 357 -5.14 -8.09 5.23
CA HIS A 357 -3.79 -7.56 4.99
C HIS A 357 -3.64 -6.15 5.52
N SER A 358 -2.68 -5.99 6.44
CA SER A 358 -2.03 -4.72 6.82
C SER A 358 -0.98 -4.32 5.76
N PRO A 359 -0.49 -3.07 5.74
CA PRO A 359 -0.04 -2.45 4.49
C PRO A 359 1.45 -2.67 4.14
N PRO A 360 1.79 -2.73 2.84
CA PRO A 360 3.18 -2.55 2.40
C PRO A 360 3.62 -1.09 2.59
N ARG A 361 4.83 -0.88 3.10
CA ARG A 361 5.46 0.45 3.16
C ARG A 361 5.99 0.83 1.77
N LEU A 362 5.72 2.06 1.32
CA LEU A 362 6.35 2.61 0.11
C LEU A 362 7.76 3.12 0.45
N SER A 363 8.78 2.34 0.12
CA SER A 363 10.18 2.78 0.04
C SER A 363 10.67 2.67 -1.40
N CYS A 364 11.12 3.79 -1.99
CA CYS A 364 11.47 3.88 -3.40
C CYS A 364 12.71 3.03 -3.78
N PRO A 365 12.67 2.29 -4.90
CA PRO A 365 13.87 1.85 -5.59
C PRO A 365 14.28 2.90 -6.64
N THR A 366 15.29 3.72 -6.33
CA THR A 366 15.92 4.62 -7.31
C THR A 366 16.71 3.81 -8.34
N LEU A 367 16.29 3.82 -9.61
CA LEU A 367 17.02 3.13 -10.68
C LEU A 367 18.14 4.03 -11.24
N SER A 368 19.32 3.98 -10.63
CA SER A 368 20.51 4.65 -11.17
C SER A 368 21.09 3.86 -12.35
N ARG A 369 21.04 4.43 -13.56
CA ARG A 369 21.82 3.94 -14.71
C ARG A 369 22.65 5.08 -15.29
N SER A 370 23.95 5.03 -15.04
CA SER A 370 24.92 5.99 -15.56
C SER A 370 25.21 5.73 -17.04
N LEU A 371 25.27 6.82 -17.82
CA LEU A 371 25.94 6.89 -19.11
C LEU A 371 26.53 8.30 -19.23
N GLN A 372 27.85 8.41 -19.11
CA GLN A 372 28.57 9.65 -19.34
C GLN A 372 29.06 9.68 -20.79
N ASN A 373 28.66 10.71 -21.53
CA ASN A 373 29.59 11.70 -22.06
C ASN A 373 28.81 12.93 -22.58
N SER A 374 29.51 14.07 -22.64
CA SER A 374 28.96 15.43 -22.79
C SER A 374 29.72 16.17 -23.92
N PRO A 375 29.67 17.51 -24.07
CA PRO A 375 28.70 18.52 -23.62
C PRO A 375 28.22 19.49 -24.75
N ILE A 376 27.06 20.16 -24.59
CA ILE A 376 26.83 21.52 -25.12
C ILE A 376 26.10 22.36 -24.05
N HIS A 377 26.44 23.65 -23.96
CA HIS A 377 25.95 24.61 -22.96
C HIS A 377 24.42 24.78 -22.94
N HIS A 378 23.87 24.99 -21.75
CA HIS A 378 23.07 26.18 -21.44
C HIS A 378 23.23 26.55 -19.95
N ARG A 379 22.82 27.77 -19.55
CA ARG A 379 23.24 28.41 -18.29
C ARG A 379 22.49 27.87 -17.06
N HIS A 380 23.23 27.56 -15.99
CA HIS A 380 22.66 27.42 -14.66
C HIS A 380 22.20 28.79 -14.13
N PHE A 381 20.95 28.87 -13.68
CA PHE A 381 20.52 29.80 -12.64
C PHE A 381 20.15 28.96 -11.41
N SER A 382 20.86 29.16 -10.31
CA SER A 382 20.57 28.50 -9.03
C SER A 382 19.85 29.48 -8.11
N PRO A 383 18.54 29.34 -7.86
CA PRO A 383 17.92 30.03 -6.73
C PRO A 383 18.42 29.40 -5.43
N SER A 384 18.85 30.24 -4.48
CA SER A 384 19.14 29.82 -3.11
C SER A 384 17.85 29.42 -2.38
N PRO A 385 17.93 28.57 -1.32
CA PRO A 385 16.75 28.28 -0.50
C PRO A 385 16.22 29.57 0.15
N THR A 386 14.95 29.88 -0.08
CA THR A 386 14.30 31.09 0.43
C THR A 386 14.32 31.11 1.96
N LYS A 387 14.80 32.22 2.54
CA LYS A 387 14.84 32.39 3.99
C LYS A 387 13.43 32.54 4.56
N LEU A 388 13.29 32.23 5.85
CA LEU A 388 12.07 32.37 6.63
C LEU A 388 11.82 33.85 7.01
N SER A 389 11.67 34.73 6.01
CA SER A 389 11.54 36.18 6.20
C SER A 389 10.44 36.87 5.37
N ASP A 390 9.83 36.17 4.41
CA ASP A 390 8.80 36.74 3.52
C ASP A 390 7.40 36.40 4.03
N THR A 391 7.04 36.96 5.20
CA THR A 391 5.65 37.19 5.58
C THR A 391 5.36 38.68 5.41
N ASP A 392 4.39 39.01 4.56
CA ASP A 392 3.94 40.38 4.36
C ASP A 392 3.52 41.02 5.71
N PRO A 393 4.11 42.15 6.13
CA PRO A 393 3.80 42.80 7.39
C PRO A 393 2.37 43.40 7.46
N GLN A 394 1.64 43.45 6.34
CA GLN A 394 0.23 43.86 6.29
C GLN A 394 -0.75 42.69 6.55
N THR A 395 -0.24 41.46 6.68
CA THR A 395 -1.03 40.25 6.96
C THR A 395 -0.85 39.78 8.40
N THR A 396 -1.96 39.60 9.11
CA THR A 396 -1.99 38.96 10.44
C THR A 396 -2.77 37.66 10.39
N TYR A 397 -2.37 36.65 11.17
CA TYR A 397 -3.11 35.40 11.28
C TYR A 397 -3.08 34.84 12.72
N HIS A 398 -4.16 34.17 13.11
CA HIS A 398 -4.25 33.49 14.40
C HIS A 398 -5.08 32.20 14.30
N CYS A 399 -4.78 31.24 15.18
CA CYS A 399 -5.60 30.03 15.33
C CYS A 399 -6.80 30.37 16.23
N ALA A 400 -7.99 30.51 15.63
CA ALA A 400 -9.23 30.86 16.32
C ALA A 400 -9.85 29.67 17.08
N SER A 401 -9.59 28.44 16.64
CA SER A 401 -9.99 27.21 17.34
C SER A 401 -9.07 26.05 16.98
N SER A 402 -8.86 25.12 17.92
CA SER A 402 -8.01 23.95 17.75
C SER A 402 -8.60 22.77 18.53
N VAL A 403 -9.35 21.91 17.84
CA VAL A 403 -10.12 20.81 18.45
C VAL A 403 -9.47 19.47 18.14
N LEU A 404 -9.08 18.73 19.18
CA LEU A 404 -8.70 17.33 19.11
C LEU A 404 -9.86 16.46 19.64
N ARG A 405 -10.11 15.31 19.00
CA ARG A 405 -11.09 14.30 19.44
C ARG A 405 -10.49 12.90 19.29
N ASN A 406 -10.98 11.96 20.10
CA ASN A 406 -10.50 10.57 20.12
C ASN A 406 -11.04 9.71 18.95
N ASP A 407 -11.37 10.33 17.81
CA ASP A 407 -11.95 9.65 16.63
C ASP A 407 -10.89 9.23 15.59
N GLY A 408 -9.61 9.42 15.91
CA GLY A 408 -8.49 9.15 15.01
C GLY A 408 -8.23 10.29 14.01
N GLN A 409 -7.66 9.93 12.85
CA GLN A 409 -7.16 10.88 11.86
C GLN A 409 -8.30 11.61 11.14
N ILE A 410 -8.08 12.88 10.76
CA ILE A 410 -9.01 13.63 9.90
C ILE A 410 -8.63 13.43 8.43
N LEU A 411 -9.59 12.96 7.65
CA LEU A 411 -9.36 12.46 6.28
C LEU A 411 -10.02 13.33 5.21
N SER A 412 -11.14 13.97 5.53
CA SER A 412 -11.89 14.83 4.63
C SER A 412 -12.61 15.96 5.38
N ILE A 413 -12.79 17.09 4.70
CA ILE A 413 -13.54 18.25 5.18
C ILE A 413 -14.39 18.78 4.03
N ALA A 414 -15.61 19.21 4.32
CA ALA A 414 -16.50 19.86 3.35
C ALA A 414 -17.28 20.99 4.01
N LEU A 415 -17.46 22.10 3.30
CA LEU A 415 -18.18 23.28 3.75
C LEU A 415 -19.55 23.35 3.06
N SER A 416 -20.60 23.62 3.83
CA SER A 416 -21.90 24.03 3.29
C SER A 416 -21.97 25.55 3.20
N SER A 417 -22.59 26.06 2.14
CA SER A 417 -22.99 27.47 1.96
C SER A 417 -23.79 28.05 3.14
N ASN A 418 -24.33 27.20 4.01
CA ASN A 418 -25.11 27.55 5.19
C ASN A 418 -24.27 27.71 6.48
N GLY A 419 -22.95 27.87 6.39
CA GLY A 419 -22.08 28.03 7.57
C GLY A 419 -21.90 26.76 8.42
N LEU A 420 -22.05 25.57 7.81
CA LEU A 420 -21.80 24.28 8.46
C LEU A 420 -20.58 23.59 7.85
N VAL A 421 -19.65 23.15 8.70
CA VAL A 421 -18.48 22.37 8.30
C VAL A 421 -18.70 20.91 8.68
N TYR A 422 -18.38 19.99 7.77
CA TYR A 422 -18.48 18.55 7.96
C TYR A 422 -17.07 17.96 7.93
N THR A 423 -16.71 17.13 8.92
CA THR A 423 -15.39 16.48 8.98
C THR A 423 -15.50 14.97 9.05
N GLY A 424 -14.83 14.31 8.12
CA GLY A 424 -14.72 12.86 8.01
C GLY A 424 -13.46 12.38 8.71
N THR A 425 -13.63 11.42 9.61
CA THR A 425 -12.53 10.84 10.42
C THR A 425 -12.27 9.39 10.00
N ASP A 426 -11.21 8.78 10.54
CA ASP A 426 -10.96 7.34 10.37
C ASP A 426 -12.02 6.48 11.12
N SER A 427 -12.73 7.05 12.10
CA SER A 427 -13.88 6.42 12.77
C SER A 427 -15.11 6.22 11.87
N ASN A 428 -16.23 5.77 12.45
CA ASN A 428 -17.54 5.65 11.78
C ASN A 428 -18.43 6.91 11.88
N LEU A 429 -17.85 8.05 12.27
CA LEU A 429 -18.52 9.34 12.46
C LEU A 429 -18.08 10.39 11.42
N VAL A 430 -19.06 11.10 10.86
CA VAL A 430 -18.87 12.47 10.36
C VAL A 430 -19.35 13.43 11.45
N ARG A 431 -18.51 14.38 11.88
CA ARG A 431 -18.95 15.46 12.79
C ARG A 431 -19.43 16.67 12.01
N VAL A 432 -20.41 17.39 12.56
CA VAL A 432 -20.98 18.62 12.00
C VAL A 432 -20.69 19.77 12.96
N TRP A 433 -20.04 20.82 12.45
CA TRP A 433 -19.61 22.00 13.19
C TRP A 433 -20.35 23.24 12.68
N LYS A 434 -20.81 24.10 13.59
CA LYS A 434 -21.45 25.38 13.28
C LYS A 434 -20.41 26.51 13.30
N LEU A 435 -20.41 27.33 12.26
CA LEU A 435 -19.65 28.57 12.20
C LEU A 435 -20.48 29.77 12.71
N PRO A 436 -19.86 30.83 13.24
CA PRO A 436 -18.42 31.04 13.41
C PRO A 436 -17.80 30.41 14.68
N GLU A 437 -18.61 29.98 15.65
CA GLU A 437 -18.11 29.58 16.99
C GLU A 437 -17.41 28.21 17.01
N PHE A 438 -17.46 27.49 15.88
CA PHE A 438 -16.92 26.13 15.70
C PHE A 438 -17.44 25.10 16.71
N THR A 439 -18.71 25.25 17.09
CA THR A 439 -19.39 24.36 18.03
C THR A 439 -19.89 23.11 17.33
N GLU A 440 -19.74 21.95 17.97
CA GLU A 440 -20.26 20.68 17.45
C GLU A 440 -21.80 20.69 17.56
N CYS A 441 -22.50 20.53 16.44
CA CYS A 441 -23.97 20.62 16.36
C CYS A 441 -24.65 19.35 15.83
N GLY A 442 -23.89 18.30 15.48
CA GLY A 442 -24.44 17.01 15.06
C GLY A 442 -23.38 15.96 14.69
N GLN A 443 -23.81 14.71 14.58
CA GLN A 443 -22.97 13.57 14.19
C GLN A 443 -23.71 12.63 13.23
N LEU A 444 -23.05 12.20 12.15
CA LEU A 444 -23.56 11.20 11.21
C LEU A 444 -22.86 9.86 11.46
N ARG A 445 -23.51 8.96 12.21
CA ARG A 445 -22.95 7.64 12.57
C ARG A 445 -23.38 6.55 11.61
N THR A 446 -22.46 5.65 11.24
CA THR A 446 -22.78 4.46 10.43
C THR A 446 -22.09 3.19 10.94
N LYS A 447 -22.26 2.05 10.25
CA LYS A 447 -21.50 0.82 10.53
C LYS A 447 -20.14 0.74 9.80
N ALA A 448 -19.88 1.62 8.83
CA ALA A 448 -18.60 1.68 8.14
C ALA A 448 -17.71 2.77 8.75
N CYS A 449 -16.42 2.47 8.88
CA CYS A 449 -15.38 3.41 9.31
C CYS A 449 -14.73 4.11 8.09
N ARG A 450 -13.83 5.05 8.37
CA ARG A 450 -12.93 5.69 7.42
C ARG A 450 -13.63 6.51 6.33
N VAL A 451 -13.97 7.75 6.65
CA VAL A 451 -14.62 8.70 5.73
C VAL A 451 -13.58 9.38 4.84
N VAL A 452 -13.28 8.76 3.69
CA VAL A 452 -12.17 9.16 2.81
C VAL A 452 -12.46 10.45 2.04
N ALA A 453 -13.72 10.65 1.62
CA ALA A 453 -14.15 11.85 0.90
C ALA A 453 -15.53 12.31 1.38
N LEU A 454 -15.72 13.61 1.45
CA LEU A 454 -16.97 14.30 1.76
C LEU A 454 -17.26 15.33 0.68
N GLU A 455 -18.54 15.51 0.34
CA GLU A 455 -19.01 16.57 -0.53
C GLU A 455 -20.40 17.02 -0.06
N VAL A 456 -20.72 18.31 -0.13
CA VAL A 456 -21.98 18.87 0.37
C VAL A 456 -22.62 19.77 -0.68
N SER A 457 -23.84 19.41 -1.10
CA SER A 457 -24.63 20.14 -2.09
C SER A 457 -25.96 20.55 -1.46
N ASN A 458 -26.11 21.86 -1.18
CA ASN A 458 -27.26 22.44 -0.48
C ASN A 458 -27.53 21.73 0.86
N ASP A 459 -28.70 21.11 1.04
CA ASP A 459 -29.06 20.30 2.21
C ASP A 459 -28.54 18.85 2.17
N THR A 460 -27.88 18.41 1.10
CA THR A 460 -27.53 17.00 0.91
C THR A 460 -26.03 16.77 1.10
N VAL A 461 -25.69 15.90 2.07
CA VAL A 461 -24.33 15.48 2.40
C VAL A 461 -24.06 14.13 1.75
N TYR A 462 -22.92 14.01 1.08
CA TYR A 462 -22.41 12.79 0.48
C TYR A 462 -21.09 12.42 1.16
N ALA A 463 -20.98 11.21 1.70
CA ALA A 463 -19.74 10.71 2.30
C ALA A 463 -19.35 9.36 1.71
N ALA A 464 -18.15 9.26 1.14
CA ALA A 464 -17.56 8.00 0.73
C ALA A 464 -16.75 7.39 1.88
N TYR A 465 -17.05 6.12 2.18
CA TYR A 465 -16.39 5.37 3.25
C TYR A 465 -15.38 4.37 2.67
N GLY A 466 -14.50 3.84 3.55
CA GLY A 466 -13.53 2.80 3.21
C GLY A 466 -14.12 1.51 2.66
N ASP A 467 -15.45 1.28 2.81
CA ASP A 467 -16.16 0.14 2.21
C ASP A 467 -16.57 0.37 0.73
N GLY A 468 -16.07 1.42 0.09
CA GLY A 468 -16.30 1.74 -1.33
C GLY A 468 -17.70 2.26 -1.65
N LYS A 469 -18.51 2.58 -0.63
CA LYS A 469 -19.90 3.02 -0.76
C LYS A 469 -20.10 4.43 -0.26
N ILE A 470 -20.98 5.15 -0.95
CA ILE A 470 -21.31 6.54 -0.64
C ILE A 470 -22.64 6.53 0.11
N ARG A 471 -22.68 7.22 1.25
CA ARG A 471 -23.89 7.38 2.06
C ARG A 471 -24.38 8.81 1.90
N VAL A 472 -25.69 8.94 1.71
CA VAL A 472 -26.34 10.20 1.37
C VAL A 472 -27.31 10.56 2.49
N TRP A 473 -27.19 11.75 3.07
CA TRP A 473 -28.12 12.29 4.06
C TRP A 473 -28.67 13.63 3.62
N ARG A 474 -29.92 13.91 3.98
CA ARG A 474 -30.55 15.22 3.84
C ARG A 474 -30.64 15.88 5.21
N ARG A 475 -30.20 17.13 5.29
CA ARG A 475 -30.47 18.05 6.40
C ARG A 475 -31.98 18.32 6.47
N THR A 476 -32.54 18.20 7.66
CA THR A 476 -33.95 18.44 7.96
C THR A 476 -34.03 19.27 9.23
N TRP A 477 -34.85 20.32 9.22
CA TRP A 477 -35.09 21.16 10.38
C TRP A 477 -36.41 20.75 11.04
N ASP A 478 -36.33 20.25 12.27
CA ASP A 478 -37.47 19.88 13.11
C ASP A 478 -37.14 20.26 14.56
N LYS A 479 -37.22 21.58 14.84
CA LYS A 479 -36.78 22.29 16.06
C LYS A 479 -35.29 22.17 16.42
N VAL A 480 -34.62 21.11 15.98
CA VAL A 480 -33.18 20.83 16.11
C VAL A 480 -32.63 20.47 14.73
N LEU A 481 -31.33 20.73 14.51
CA LEU A 481 -30.62 20.30 13.30
C LEU A 481 -30.55 18.75 13.26
N LYS A 482 -31.10 18.14 12.22
CA LYS A 482 -31.17 16.68 12.08
C LYS A 482 -30.79 16.27 10.66
N HIS A 483 -30.14 15.12 10.51
CA HIS A 483 -29.74 14.57 9.21
C HIS A 483 -30.35 13.19 8.99
N VAL A 484 -31.25 13.08 8.02
CA VAL A 484 -31.93 11.83 7.67
C VAL A 484 -31.18 11.14 6.53
N ARG A 485 -30.73 9.90 6.73
CA ARG A 485 -30.04 9.11 5.69
C ARG A 485 -31.03 8.73 4.58
N LEU A 486 -30.90 9.36 3.42
CA LEU A 486 -31.71 9.06 2.23
C LEU A 486 -31.37 7.69 1.63
N ALA A 487 -30.08 7.43 1.41
CA ALA A 487 -29.66 6.31 0.57
C ALA A 487 -28.20 5.86 0.82
N THR A 488 -27.86 4.73 0.19
CA THR A 488 -26.48 4.27 -0.03
C THR A 488 -26.31 4.00 -1.52
N ILE A 489 -25.18 4.44 -2.08
CA ILE A 489 -24.79 4.26 -3.49
C ILE A 489 -23.62 3.25 -3.52
N PRO A 490 -23.66 2.21 -4.39
CA PRO A 490 -24.81 1.79 -5.19
C PRO A 490 -25.95 1.21 -4.35
N LYS A 491 -27.19 1.30 -4.86
CA LYS A 491 -28.38 0.69 -4.25
C LYS A 491 -28.21 -0.84 -4.16
N THR A 492 -28.27 -1.39 -2.95
CA THR A 492 -28.02 -2.82 -2.66
C THR A 492 -28.83 -3.79 -3.51
N LEU A 493 -30.11 -3.51 -3.73
CA LEU A 493 -31.00 -4.35 -4.56
C LEU A 493 -30.66 -4.30 -6.07
N GLY A 494 -30.09 -3.18 -6.54
CA GLY A 494 -29.65 -3.02 -7.92
C GLY A 494 -28.31 -3.72 -8.20
N TYR A 495 -27.39 -3.67 -7.24
CA TYR A 495 -26.09 -4.35 -7.31
C TYR A 495 -26.22 -5.85 -7.61
N VAL A 496 -27.07 -6.57 -6.86
CA VAL A 496 -27.31 -8.00 -7.05
C VAL A 496 -27.83 -8.31 -8.46
N ARG A 497 -28.76 -7.49 -8.98
CA ARG A 497 -29.30 -7.65 -10.35
C ARG A 497 -28.25 -7.37 -11.43
N SER A 498 -27.31 -6.44 -11.22
CA SER A 498 -26.19 -6.22 -12.14
C SER A 498 -25.14 -7.33 -12.11
N TYR A 499 -24.89 -7.91 -10.93
CA TYR A 499 -23.95 -9.03 -10.73
C TYR A 499 -24.43 -10.30 -11.44
N ILE A 500 -25.70 -10.67 -11.25
CA ILE A 500 -26.34 -11.82 -11.94
C ILE A 500 -26.37 -11.63 -13.48
N ALA A 501 -26.41 -10.39 -13.95
CA ALA A 501 -26.40 -10.06 -15.38
C ALA A 501 -24.98 -9.95 -16.00
N GLY A 502 -23.92 -10.30 -15.27
CA GLY A 502 -22.52 -10.20 -15.73
C GLY A 502 -22.02 -8.77 -15.98
N LYS A 503 -22.79 -7.73 -15.62
CA LYS A 503 -22.45 -6.32 -15.83
C LYS A 503 -21.79 -5.75 -14.57
N ASP A 504 -20.56 -6.20 -14.32
CA ASP A 504 -19.69 -5.85 -13.20
C ASP A 504 -19.14 -4.40 -13.27
N LYS A 505 -20.05 -3.41 -13.34
CA LYS A 505 -19.72 -1.98 -13.50
C LYS A 505 -20.29 -1.07 -12.40
N THR A 506 -21.13 -1.58 -11.49
CA THR A 506 -21.95 -0.74 -10.58
C THR A 506 -21.30 -0.33 -9.26
N MET A 507 -20.09 -0.79 -8.93
CA MET A 507 -19.36 -0.37 -7.72
C MET A 507 -17.89 -0.12 -8.06
N HIS A 508 -17.21 0.74 -7.29
CA HIS A 508 -15.74 0.87 -7.36
C HIS A 508 -15.05 -0.36 -6.73
N LYS A 509 -13.86 -0.69 -7.23
CA LYS A 509 -13.03 -1.79 -6.74
C LYS A 509 -11.91 -1.36 -5.78
N GLY A 510 -11.73 -0.05 -5.61
CA GLY A 510 -10.81 0.57 -4.66
C GLY A 510 -11.47 1.72 -3.90
N LEU A 511 -10.78 2.28 -2.91
CA LEU A 511 -11.30 3.39 -2.11
C LEU A 511 -11.61 4.59 -3.01
N ILE A 512 -12.72 5.27 -2.74
CA ILE A 512 -13.09 6.53 -3.40
C ILE A 512 -12.24 7.64 -2.76
N THR A 513 -11.45 8.33 -3.57
CA THR A 513 -10.43 9.31 -3.13
C THR A 513 -10.97 10.72 -3.08
N SER A 514 -11.89 11.05 -4.00
CA SER A 514 -12.45 12.38 -4.21
C SER A 514 -13.82 12.26 -4.90
N MET A 515 -14.68 13.25 -4.67
CA MET A 515 -16.01 13.38 -5.26
C MET A 515 -16.16 14.82 -5.76
N ALA A 516 -17.04 15.03 -6.74
CA ALA A 516 -17.43 16.36 -7.21
C ALA A 516 -18.89 16.32 -7.69
N ILE A 517 -19.66 17.38 -7.46
CA ILE A 517 -21.09 17.45 -7.83
C ILE A 517 -21.32 18.57 -8.84
N ASN A 518 -21.99 18.24 -9.95
CA ASN A 518 -22.63 19.23 -10.81
C ASN A 518 -24.15 19.18 -10.55
N THR A 519 -24.68 20.24 -9.92
CA THR A 519 -26.09 20.35 -9.54
C THR A 519 -27.01 20.67 -10.72
N ALA A 520 -26.50 21.36 -11.75
CA ALA A 520 -27.26 21.70 -12.95
C ALA A 520 -27.54 20.48 -13.84
N GLU A 521 -26.59 19.53 -13.91
CA GLU A 521 -26.73 18.29 -14.70
C GLU A 521 -27.32 17.09 -13.93
N ASP A 522 -27.67 17.25 -12.64
CA ASP A 522 -28.09 16.17 -11.73
C ASP A 522 -27.03 15.06 -11.59
N ILE A 523 -25.74 15.41 -11.54
CA ILE A 523 -24.63 14.44 -11.55
C ILE A 523 -23.68 14.55 -10.35
N LEU A 524 -23.34 13.39 -9.80
CA LEU A 524 -22.24 13.15 -8.88
C LEU A 524 -21.13 12.38 -9.61
N TYR A 525 -19.91 12.91 -9.60
CA TYR A 525 -18.69 12.27 -10.06
C TYR A 525 -17.92 11.67 -8.87
N THR A 526 -17.36 10.47 -9.04
CA THR A 526 -16.61 9.78 -7.98
C THR A 526 -15.35 9.17 -8.54
N ALA A 527 -14.19 9.53 -8.00
CA ALA A 527 -12.89 8.99 -8.40
C ALA A 527 -12.36 7.97 -7.40
N SER A 528 -11.58 7.00 -7.87
CA SER A 528 -11.09 5.89 -7.06
C SER A 528 -9.65 5.49 -7.39
N LEU A 529 -9.03 4.82 -6.42
CA LEU A 529 -7.78 4.08 -6.63
C LEU A 529 -7.92 2.94 -7.66
N ASP A 530 -9.14 2.54 -8.05
CA ASP A 530 -9.38 1.59 -9.15
C ASP A 530 -9.15 2.14 -10.56
N LYS A 531 -8.58 3.36 -10.67
CA LYS A 531 -8.19 4.02 -11.92
C LYS A 531 -9.39 4.47 -12.78
N THR A 532 -10.61 4.41 -12.23
CA THR A 532 -11.84 4.87 -12.90
C THR A 532 -12.50 6.04 -12.21
N VAL A 533 -13.23 6.84 -13.00
CA VAL A 533 -14.27 7.75 -12.50
C VAL A 533 -15.64 7.15 -12.81
N LYS A 534 -16.56 7.18 -11.86
CA LYS A 534 -17.97 6.83 -12.08
C LYS A 534 -18.83 8.09 -12.08
N VAL A 535 -19.78 8.09 -13.01
CA VAL A 535 -20.75 9.18 -13.20
C VAL A 535 -22.10 8.66 -12.72
N TRP A 536 -22.69 9.32 -11.75
CA TRP A 536 -23.94 8.90 -11.11
C TRP A 536 -25.02 9.96 -11.30
N ARG A 537 -26.22 9.54 -11.70
CA ARG A 537 -27.40 10.43 -11.67
C ARG A 537 -27.87 10.57 -10.22
N ILE A 538 -28.02 11.80 -9.74
CA ILE A 538 -28.43 12.08 -8.35
C ILE A 538 -29.91 11.71 -8.12
N SER A 539 -30.80 12.01 -9.07
CA SER A 539 -32.24 11.74 -8.95
C SER A 539 -32.60 10.25 -8.79
N ASP A 540 -31.94 9.33 -9.51
CA ASP A 540 -32.23 7.89 -9.43
C ASP A 540 -31.13 7.04 -8.78
N LEU A 541 -29.98 7.64 -8.44
CA LEU A 541 -28.80 7.02 -7.83
C LEU A 541 -28.24 5.81 -8.60
N LYS A 542 -28.35 5.84 -9.94
CA LYS A 542 -27.73 4.85 -10.84
C LYS A 542 -26.41 5.37 -11.39
N CYS A 543 -25.47 4.45 -11.58
CA CYS A 543 -24.27 4.69 -12.38
C CYS A 543 -24.69 4.84 -13.85
N ILE A 544 -24.45 6.01 -14.44
CA ILE A 544 -24.65 6.29 -15.87
C ILE A 544 -23.47 5.69 -16.66
N GLU A 545 -22.25 5.98 -16.21
CA GLU A 545 -21.02 5.74 -16.95
C GLU A 545 -19.87 5.32 -16.02
N THR A 546 -18.85 4.65 -16.57
CA THR A 546 -17.57 4.38 -15.89
C THR A 546 -16.44 4.71 -16.86
N ILE A 547 -15.77 5.83 -16.61
CA ILE A 547 -14.68 6.38 -17.40
C ILE A 547 -13.38 5.75 -16.91
N LYS A 548 -12.61 5.10 -17.79
CA LYS A 548 -11.21 4.70 -17.49
C LYS A 548 -10.30 5.92 -17.67
N ALA A 549 -10.29 6.81 -16.68
CA ALA A 549 -9.70 8.13 -16.85
C ALA A 549 -8.17 8.10 -16.98
N HIS A 550 -7.48 7.31 -16.16
CA HIS A 550 -6.02 7.27 -16.08
C HIS A 550 -5.45 5.83 -16.08
N PRO A 551 -4.18 5.64 -16.49
CA PRO A 551 -3.44 4.40 -16.29
C PRO A 551 -3.07 4.14 -14.83
N GLU A 552 -3.07 5.14 -13.94
CA GLU A 552 -2.70 5.03 -12.51
C GLU A 552 -3.79 5.60 -11.57
N PRO A 553 -3.71 5.39 -10.23
CA PRO A 553 -4.73 5.85 -9.29
C PRO A 553 -5.09 7.33 -9.42
N ILE A 554 -6.35 7.66 -9.22
CA ILE A 554 -6.86 9.03 -9.28
C ILE A 554 -6.92 9.57 -7.84
N ASN A 555 -6.27 10.71 -7.58
CA ASN A 555 -6.20 11.29 -6.23
C ASN A 555 -7.30 12.33 -5.99
N ALA A 556 -7.56 13.18 -6.98
CA ALA A 556 -8.48 14.31 -6.87
C ALA A 556 -9.29 14.49 -8.16
N ILE A 557 -10.53 14.96 -8.01
CA ILE A 557 -11.37 15.45 -9.10
C ILE A 557 -12.02 16.77 -8.72
N ILE A 558 -12.35 17.58 -9.71
CA ILE A 558 -13.20 18.76 -9.57
C ILE A 558 -13.98 18.96 -10.87
N VAL A 559 -15.20 19.48 -10.78
CA VAL A 559 -16.05 19.81 -11.93
C VAL A 559 -16.29 21.32 -11.93
N ALA A 560 -16.31 21.91 -13.13
CA ALA A 560 -16.70 23.29 -13.34
C ALA A 560 -18.20 23.41 -13.65
N ASP A 561 -18.78 24.59 -13.46
CA ASP A 561 -20.19 24.86 -13.75
C ASP A 561 -20.53 24.72 -15.24
N ASP A 562 -19.55 24.84 -16.13
CA ASP A 562 -19.66 24.58 -17.57
C ASP A 562 -19.64 23.08 -17.95
N GLY A 563 -19.71 22.19 -16.94
CA GLY A 563 -19.73 20.73 -17.12
C GLY A 563 -18.36 20.10 -17.40
N VAL A 564 -17.27 20.88 -17.43
CA VAL A 564 -15.92 20.34 -17.63
C VAL A 564 -15.45 19.63 -16.36
N LEU A 565 -15.09 18.35 -16.48
CA LEU A 565 -14.54 17.53 -15.40
C LEU A 565 -13.01 17.49 -15.50
N TYR A 566 -12.34 17.69 -14.36
CA TYR A 566 -10.89 17.59 -14.21
C TYR A 566 -10.53 16.41 -13.32
N THR A 567 -9.54 15.61 -13.75
CA THR A 567 -9.09 14.42 -13.01
C THR A 567 -7.56 14.41 -12.85
N ALA A 568 -7.07 14.24 -11.61
CA ALA A 568 -5.64 14.23 -11.28
C ALA A 568 -5.18 12.85 -10.76
N SER A 569 -4.00 12.41 -11.20
CA SER A 569 -3.52 11.04 -10.99
C SER A 569 -2.03 10.96 -10.63
N ASP A 570 -1.64 9.79 -10.15
CA ASP A 570 -0.24 9.40 -9.95
C ASP A 570 0.54 9.17 -11.25
N ASP A 571 -0.10 9.28 -12.43
CA ASP A 571 0.58 9.34 -13.73
C ASP A 571 1.24 10.70 -14.06
N ALA A 572 1.26 11.64 -13.11
CA ALA A 572 1.73 13.01 -13.25
C ALA A 572 0.96 13.85 -14.31
N THR A 573 -0.29 13.48 -14.60
CA THR A 573 -1.19 14.24 -15.48
C THR A 573 -2.47 14.70 -14.80
N VAL A 574 -3.01 15.80 -15.31
CA VAL A 574 -4.39 16.23 -15.09
C VAL A 574 -5.13 16.13 -16.41
N ARG A 575 -6.22 15.37 -16.47
CA ARG A 575 -7.02 15.16 -17.68
C ARG A 575 -8.32 15.96 -17.62
N VAL A 576 -8.67 16.52 -18.78
CA VAL A 576 -9.82 17.41 -18.99
C VAL A 576 -10.86 16.67 -19.82
N TRP A 577 -12.05 16.48 -19.28
CA TRP A 577 -13.14 15.73 -19.90
C TRP A 577 -14.32 16.64 -20.20
N ARG A 578 -14.91 16.49 -21.38
CA ARG A 578 -16.16 17.16 -21.80
C ARG A 578 -17.23 16.15 -22.10
N ARG A 579 -18.46 16.50 -21.74
CA ARG A 579 -19.66 15.68 -21.93
C ARG A 579 -20.31 15.99 -23.28
N ASN A 580 -20.41 14.98 -24.14
CA ASN A 580 -20.96 15.05 -25.48
C ASN A 580 -22.33 14.38 -25.52
N PHE A 581 -23.40 15.18 -25.62
CA PHE A 581 -24.78 14.68 -25.61
C PHE A 581 -25.16 13.82 -26.84
N CYS A 582 -24.37 13.86 -27.91
CA CYS A 582 -24.63 13.13 -29.17
C CYS A 582 -24.10 11.67 -29.17
N SER A 583 -23.42 11.22 -28.12
CA SER A 583 -22.80 9.88 -28.04
C SER A 583 -23.58 8.96 -27.09
N HIS A 584 -24.15 7.88 -27.62
CA HIS A 584 -24.96 6.94 -26.81
C HIS A 584 -24.15 5.99 -25.93
N ASP A 585 -22.92 5.61 -26.32
CA ASP A 585 -22.12 4.61 -25.60
C ASP A 585 -21.02 5.19 -24.68
N GLN A 586 -20.53 6.40 -24.97
CA GLN A 586 -19.56 7.13 -24.14
C GLN A 586 -19.88 8.62 -24.13
N PRO A 587 -20.66 9.11 -23.14
CA PRO A 587 -20.93 10.53 -22.96
C PRO A 587 -19.69 11.38 -22.68
N HIS A 588 -18.67 10.89 -21.96
CA HIS A 588 -17.49 11.70 -21.62
C HIS A 588 -16.29 11.44 -22.54
N SER A 589 -15.80 12.49 -23.18
CA SER A 589 -14.63 12.47 -24.06
C SER A 589 -13.44 13.21 -23.44
N LEU A 590 -12.24 12.62 -23.57
CA LEU A 590 -10.99 13.28 -23.21
C LEU A 590 -10.72 14.43 -24.19
N THR A 591 -10.65 15.65 -23.69
CA THR A 591 -10.41 16.86 -24.49
C THR A 591 -8.93 17.26 -24.47
N VAL A 592 -8.29 17.26 -23.29
CA VAL A 592 -6.88 17.66 -23.09
C VAL A 592 -6.24 16.80 -22.01
N THR A 593 -4.96 16.47 -22.17
CA THR A 593 -4.09 15.99 -21.08
C THR A 593 -3.06 17.07 -20.76
N LEU A 594 -3.01 17.49 -19.50
CA LEU A 594 -2.08 18.48 -18.96
C LEU A 594 -1.00 17.74 -18.16
N HIS A 595 0.28 18.06 -18.39
CA HIS A 595 1.40 17.39 -17.71
C HIS A 595 1.97 18.25 -16.58
N ALA A 596 2.10 17.69 -15.39
CA ALA A 596 2.64 18.35 -14.21
C ALA A 596 4.12 17.99 -14.00
N LYS A 597 4.97 18.29 -15.00
CA LYS A 597 6.44 18.13 -14.97
C LYS A 597 6.98 16.84 -14.29
N TYR A 598 6.31 15.71 -14.55
CA TYR A 598 6.65 14.36 -14.04
C TYR A 598 6.41 14.11 -12.55
N SER A 599 5.76 14.99 -11.79
CA SER A 599 5.38 14.74 -10.40
C SER A 599 3.89 14.33 -10.25
N PRO A 600 3.59 13.24 -9.52
CA PRO A 600 2.22 12.82 -9.17
C PRO A 600 1.36 13.95 -8.58
N VAL A 601 0.16 14.14 -9.14
CA VAL A 601 -0.76 15.22 -8.74
C VAL A 601 -1.75 14.69 -7.69
N LYS A 602 -1.64 15.20 -6.46
CA LYS A 602 -2.39 14.73 -5.29
C LYS A 602 -3.63 15.56 -4.97
N ALA A 603 -3.64 16.85 -5.31
CA ALA A 603 -4.76 17.76 -5.06
C ALA A 603 -5.12 18.57 -6.31
N LEU A 604 -6.40 18.94 -6.44
CA LEU A 604 -6.89 19.91 -7.42
C LEU A 604 -7.71 20.98 -6.71
N THR A 605 -7.67 22.21 -7.21
CA THR A 605 -8.72 23.21 -6.97
C THR A 605 -8.86 24.12 -8.19
N LEU A 606 -10.03 24.73 -8.36
CA LEU A 606 -10.39 25.60 -9.48
C LEU A 606 -10.85 26.93 -8.89
N THR A 607 -10.59 28.05 -9.57
CA THR A 607 -11.12 29.36 -9.16
C THR A 607 -12.63 29.47 -9.41
N PRO A 608 -13.37 30.34 -8.67
CA PRO A 608 -14.83 30.46 -8.81
C PRO A 608 -15.31 30.96 -10.19
N ASP A 609 -14.43 31.55 -11.00
CA ASP A 609 -14.67 31.96 -12.39
C ASP A 609 -14.33 30.85 -13.41
N ALA A 610 -13.91 29.67 -12.94
CA ALA A 610 -13.32 28.58 -13.72
C ALA A 610 -12.11 28.99 -14.60
N GLY A 611 -11.48 30.14 -14.34
CA GLY A 611 -10.40 30.72 -15.13
C GLY A 611 -9.03 30.09 -14.88
N ILE A 612 -8.78 29.59 -13.67
CA ILE A 612 -7.48 29.01 -13.26
C ILE A 612 -7.68 27.69 -12.53
N LEU A 613 -7.02 26.65 -13.04
CA LEU A 613 -6.91 25.34 -12.41
C LEU A 613 -5.56 25.23 -11.70
N TYR A 614 -5.56 24.80 -10.44
CA TYR A 614 -4.36 24.55 -9.63
C TYR A 614 -4.25 23.05 -9.31
N GLY A 615 -3.04 22.49 -9.44
CA GLY A 615 -2.71 21.10 -9.13
C GLY A 615 -1.54 21.01 -8.16
N GLY A 616 -1.75 20.37 -7.01
CA GLY A 616 -0.74 20.19 -5.97
C GLY A 616 0.00 18.87 -6.14
N CYS A 617 1.33 18.92 -6.22
CA CYS A 617 2.17 17.77 -6.56
C CYS A 617 2.94 17.19 -5.36
N THR A 618 3.46 15.97 -5.51
CA THR A 618 4.25 15.27 -4.48
C THR A 618 5.61 15.90 -4.18
N ASP A 619 6.11 16.77 -5.07
CA ASP A 619 7.38 17.49 -4.98
C ASP A 619 7.30 18.80 -4.16
N GLY A 620 6.11 19.19 -3.69
CA GLY A 620 5.89 20.43 -2.95
C GLY A 620 5.54 21.65 -3.82
N TYR A 621 5.46 21.49 -5.14
CA TYR A 621 5.03 22.53 -6.06
C TYR A 621 3.51 22.52 -6.27
N ILE A 622 2.97 23.68 -6.61
CA ILE A 622 1.59 23.87 -7.07
C ILE A 622 1.65 24.38 -8.51
N HIS A 623 1.39 23.51 -9.47
CA HIS A 623 1.28 23.90 -10.87
C HIS A 623 -0.08 24.56 -11.13
N TYR A 624 -0.12 25.53 -12.05
CA TYR A 624 -1.38 26.15 -12.45
C TYR A 624 -1.50 26.34 -13.95
N TRP A 625 -2.75 26.29 -14.42
CA TRP A 625 -3.12 26.41 -15.83
C TRP A 625 -4.21 27.46 -16.01
N LEU A 626 -4.03 28.34 -16.99
CA LEU A 626 -4.93 29.45 -17.32
C LEU A 626 -5.86 29.05 -18.47
N LYS A 627 -7.17 29.29 -18.34
CA LYS A 627 -8.19 28.98 -19.35
C LYS A 627 -8.24 30.11 -20.37
N GLY A 628 -7.78 29.86 -21.60
CA GLY A 628 -7.66 30.88 -22.63
C GLY A 628 -9.03 31.42 -23.09
N TRP A 629 -9.23 32.74 -22.97
CA TRP A 629 -10.50 33.46 -23.15
C TRP A 629 -11.31 33.05 -24.39
N PHE A 630 -10.65 32.91 -25.56
CA PHE A 630 -11.32 32.59 -26.83
C PHE A 630 -11.39 31.09 -27.15
N ALA A 631 -10.48 30.27 -26.61
CA ALA A 631 -10.35 28.86 -26.97
C ALA A 631 -10.97 27.90 -25.94
N GLY A 632 -11.17 28.34 -24.70
CA GLY A 632 -11.56 27.49 -23.57
C GLY A 632 -10.56 26.37 -23.25
N GLN A 633 -9.36 26.42 -23.83
CA GLN A 633 -8.26 25.47 -23.63
C GLN A 633 -7.36 25.96 -22.48
N LEU A 634 -6.93 25.05 -21.63
CA LEU A 634 -6.00 25.33 -20.55
C LEU A 634 -4.55 25.35 -21.06
N GLN A 635 -3.84 26.45 -20.80
CA GLN A 635 -2.41 26.61 -21.06
C GLN A 635 -1.65 26.61 -19.73
N TYR A 636 -0.41 26.10 -19.71
CA TYR A 636 0.41 26.10 -18.48
C TYR A 636 0.80 27.55 -18.12
N GLY A 637 0.32 28.02 -16.97
CA GLY A 637 0.58 29.38 -16.49
C GLY A 637 1.85 29.50 -15.66
N GLY A 638 2.13 28.50 -14.81
CA GLY A 638 3.29 28.55 -13.93
C GLY A 638 3.35 27.46 -12.87
N SER A 639 4.22 27.68 -11.88
CA SER A 639 4.40 26.82 -10.72
C SER A 639 4.78 27.64 -9.50
N ILE A 640 3.96 27.56 -8.46
CA ILE A 640 4.22 28.15 -7.15
C ILE A 640 5.04 27.16 -6.34
N GLN A 641 6.14 27.60 -5.73
CA GLN A 641 6.97 26.78 -4.84
C GLN A 641 6.88 27.33 -3.41
N GLY A 642 6.72 26.45 -2.42
CA GLY A 642 6.75 26.86 -1.02
C GLY A 642 6.66 25.72 -0.01
N HIS A 643 6.01 24.61 -0.37
CA HIS A 643 6.04 23.42 0.46
C HIS A 643 7.31 22.61 0.23
N THR A 644 7.78 21.95 1.29
CA THR A 644 8.97 21.07 1.25
C THR A 644 8.62 19.61 0.95
N HIS A 645 7.35 19.26 1.10
CA HIS A 645 6.81 17.92 0.87
C HIS A 645 5.48 18.01 0.10
N ALA A 646 4.99 16.86 -0.35
CA ALA A 646 3.74 16.68 -1.11
C ALA A 646 2.57 17.57 -0.67
N VAL A 647 2.02 18.35 -1.61
CA VAL A 647 0.79 19.14 -1.39
C VAL A 647 -0.40 18.20 -1.43
N MET A 648 -0.99 17.92 -0.26
CA MET A 648 -2.04 16.90 -0.09
C MET A 648 -3.45 17.45 -0.28
N CYS A 649 -3.64 18.76 -0.14
CA CYS A 649 -4.92 19.42 -0.34
C CYS A 649 -4.77 20.87 -0.81
N LEU A 650 -5.77 21.36 -1.53
CA LEU A 650 -5.89 22.72 -2.06
C LEU A 650 -7.34 23.20 -1.89
N ALA A 651 -7.52 24.50 -1.67
CA ALA A 651 -8.80 25.20 -1.78
C ALA A 651 -8.58 26.59 -2.41
N SER A 652 -9.52 27.06 -3.22
CA SER A 652 -9.55 28.44 -3.72
C SER A 652 -10.68 29.22 -3.04
N VAL A 653 -10.50 30.52 -2.84
CA VAL A 653 -11.56 31.43 -2.39
C VAL A 653 -11.26 32.86 -2.88
N ALA A 654 -12.06 33.35 -3.85
CA ALA A 654 -11.86 34.63 -4.52
C ALA A 654 -10.41 34.82 -5.05
N LYS A 655 -9.66 35.80 -4.52
CA LYS A 655 -8.25 36.04 -4.87
C LYS A 655 -7.27 35.11 -4.17
N TYR A 656 -7.71 34.33 -3.18
CA TYR A 656 -6.83 33.48 -2.38
C TYR A 656 -6.79 32.02 -2.85
N VAL A 657 -5.63 31.40 -2.68
CA VAL A 657 -5.42 29.94 -2.79
C VAL A 657 -4.78 29.46 -1.48
N VAL A 658 -5.31 28.38 -0.92
CA VAL A 658 -4.81 27.78 0.32
C VAL A 658 -4.31 26.38 0.01
N SER A 659 -3.08 26.08 0.41
CA SER A 659 -2.46 24.77 0.27
C SER A 659 -2.19 24.13 1.63
N GLY A 660 -2.30 22.80 1.72
CA GLY A 660 -1.93 22.00 2.89
C GLY A 660 -1.04 20.83 2.47
N SER A 661 0.05 20.62 3.20
CA SER A 661 1.11 19.67 2.82
C SER A 661 1.38 18.61 3.88
N ALA A 662 2.07 17.55 3.44
CA ALA A 662 2.74 16.59 4.30
C ALA A 662 3.84 17.22 5.18
N ASP A 663 4.31 18.45 4.90
CA ASP A 663 5.25 19.19 5.74
C ASP A 663 4.64 19.80 7.02
N SER A 664 3.38 19.46 7.32
CA SER A 664 2.57 19.94 8.46
C SER A 664 2.23 21.44 8.45
N THR A 665 2.63 22.19 7.42
CA THR A 665 2.22 23.58 7.23
C THR A 665 1.04 23.70 6.27
N SER A 666 0.24 24.75 6.45
CA SER A 666 -0.65 25.26 5.40
C SER A 666 -0.18 26.65 4.97
N ARG A 667 -0.27 26.97 3.69
CA ARG A 667 0.14 28.28 3.14
C ARG A 667 -1.03 28.97 2.48
N VAL A 668 -1.09 30.29 2.66
CA VAL A 668 -2.09 31.17 2.06
C VAL A 668 -1.40 32.05 1.03
N TRP A 669 -1.87 31.95 -0.20
CA TRP A 669 -1.36 32.68 -1.35
C TRP A 669 -2.42 33.67 -1.81
N ALA A 670 -2.06 34.93 -2.02
CA ALA A 670 -2.86 35.83 -2.84
C ALA A 670 -2.48 35.64 -4.31
N ARG A 671 -3.45 35.87 -5.20
CA ARG A 671 -3.27 36.05 -6.63
C ARG A 671 -3.43 37.53 -6.93
N GLU A 672 -2.37 38.16 -7.41
CA GLU A 672 -2.39 39.56 -7.82
C GLU A 672 -2.98 39.73 -9.24
N GLN A 673 -3.27 40.97 -9.64
CA GLN A 673 -3.89 41.28 -10.93
C GLN A 673 -3.00 40.97 -12.14
N ASP A 674 -1.68 40.91 -11.95
CA ASP A 674 -0.70 40.50 -12.97
C ASP A 674 -0.58 38.98 -13.13
N GLY A 675 -1.30 38.20 -12.30
CA GLY A 675 -1.26 36.74 -12.28
C GLY A 675 -0.12 36.13 -11.45
N THR A 676 0.66 36.93 -10.73
CA THR A 676 1.64 36.44 -9.75
C THR A 676 0.96 35.91 -8.49
N HIS A 677 1.71 35.13 -7.69
CA HIS A 677 1.23 34.52 -6.45
C HIS A 677 2.12 34.87 -5.27
N THR A 678 1.61 35.71 -4.37
CA THR A 678 2.29 36.23 -3.18
C THR A 678 1.98 35.35 -1.96
N CYS A 679 2.99 35.00 -1.15
CA CYS A 679 2.76 34.18 0.07
C CYS A 679 2.41 35.11 1.25
N LEU A 680 1.14 35.14 1.65
CA LEU A 680 0.68 36.02 2.73
C LEU A 680 0.91 35.43 4.13
N ALA A 681 0.69 34.13 4.29
CA ALA A 681 0.81 33.46 5.59
C ALA A 681 1.28 32.01 5.48
N VAL A 682 2.11 31.60 6.45
CA VAL A 682 2.50 30.19 6.66
C VAL A 682 1.93 29.75 8.00
N LEU A 683 0.82 29.01 7.95
CA LEU A 683 0.08 28.51 9.10
C LEU A 683 0.80 27.28 9.67
N VAL A 684 1.57 27.48 10.75
CA VAL A 684 2.33 26.45 11.45
C VAL A 684 1.62 26.09 12.77
N GLY A 685 1.43 24.80 13.04
CA GLY A 685 0.88 24.35 14.33
C GLY A 685 0.23 22.97 14.37
N HIS A 686 0.11 22.26 13.24
CA HIS A 686 -0.18 20.83 13.24
C HIS A 686 1.09 20.03 13.60
N ARG A 687 0.91 18.80 14.11
CA ARG A 687 2.00 17.85 14.38
C ARG A 687 2.15 16.78 13.30
N GLY A 688 1.28 16.79 12.28
CA GLY A 688 1.32 15.84 11.19
C GLY A 688 0.75 16.39 9.87
N PRO A 689 0.82 15.61 8.78
CA PRO A 689 0.37 15.99 7.44
C PRO A 689 -1.05 16.58 7.38
N ILE A 690 -1.20 17.76 6.76
CA ILE A 690 -2.51 18.39 6.56
C ILE A 690 -3.19 17.72 5.36
N ARG A 691 -4.12 16.82 5.65
CA ARG A 691 -4.77 15.96 4.66
C ARG A 691 -5.91 16.65 3.91
N CYS A 692 -6.57 17.62 4.52
CA CYS A 692 -7.71 18.32 3.94
C CYS A 692 -7.82 19.77 4.43
N VAL A 693 -8.32 20.65 3.56
CA VAL A 693 -8.49 22.09 3.84
C VAL A 693 -9.75 22.62 3.16
N THR A 694 -10.41 23.60 3.77
CA THR A 694 -11.46 24.42 3.15
C THR A 694 -11.33 25.85 3.65
N ALA A 695 -11.75 26.84 2.86
CA ALA A 695 -11.58 28.26 3.13
C ALA A 695 -12.82 29.06 2.69
N PHE A 696 -13.17 30.10 3.44
CA PHE A 696 -14.30 30.98 3.16
C PHE A 696 -14.05 32.40 3.69
N ILE A 697 -14.70 33.40 3.11
CA ILE A 697 -14.57 34.81 3.52
C ILE A 697 -15.49 35.10 4.72
N GLY A 698 -15.01 35.91 5.66
CA GLY A 698 -15.81 36.37 6.82
C GLY A 698 -16.95 37.29 6.38
N GLY A 699 -18.19 37.00 6.81
CA GLY A 699 -19.37 37.74 6.36
C GLY A 699 -19.60 39.07 7.09
N ARG A 700 -19.41 40.19 6.37
CA ARG A 700 -20.05 41.52 6.58
C ARG A 700 -20.05 42.10 8.02
N LEU A 701 -19.02 41.87 8.81
CA LEU A 701 -18.75 42.59 10.07
C LEU A 701 -17.28 43.04 10.21
N ALA A 702 -16.56 43.10 9.09
CA ALA A 702 -15.30 43.85 9.01
C ALA A 702 -15.63 45.29 8.60
N GLU A 703 -14.91 46.25 9.18
CA GLU A 703 -14.89 47.64 8.72
C GLU A 703 -14.27 47.72 7.31
N ASP A 704 -14.61 48.73 6.52
CA ASP A 704 -14.54 48.75 5.03
C ASP A 704 -13.13 48.64 4.36
N ASN A 705 -12.08 48.21 5.07
CA ASN A 705 -10.72 48.02 4.52
C ASN A 705 -10.03 46.67 4.87
N GLU A 706 -10.66 45.75 5.60
CA GLU A 706 -10.02 44.46 5.99
C GLU A 706 -10.55 43.23 5.23
N ASP A 707 -9.71 42.66 4.34
CA ASP A 707 -9.99 41.35 3.74
C ASP A 707 -9.72 40.24 4.77
N SER A 708 -10.77 39.56 5.24
CA SER A 708 -10.63 38.45 6.20
C SER A 708 -11.08 37.09 5.64
N CYS A 709 -10.17 36.13 5.70
CA CYS A 709 -10.38 34.74 5.28
C CYS A 709 -10.33 33.81 6.50
N THR A 710 -11.29 32.90 6.60
CA THR A 710 -11.32 31.84 7.61
C THR A 710 -11.06 30.49 6.96
N ILE A 711 -10.07 29.76 7.49
CA ILE A 711 -9.51 28.55 6.91
C ILE A 711 -9.63 27.41 7.92
N CYS A 712 -10.19 26.28 7.52
CA CYS A 712 -10.28 25.08 8.34
C CYS A 712 -9.32 24.01 7.82
N THR A 713 -8.32 23.62 8.61
CA THR A 713 -7.34 22.58 8.29
C THR A 713 -7.57 21.31 9.11
N GLY A 714 -7.67 20.16 8.45
CA GLY A 714 -7.77 18.84 9.08
C GLY A 714 -6.53 17.99 8.78
N SER A 715 -5.88 17.49 9.82
CA SER A 715 -4.61 16.75 9.73
C SER A 715 -4.72 15.29 10.18
N LEU A 716 -3.75 14.49 9.74
CA LEU A 716 -3.55 13.11 10.20
C LEU A 716 -3.10 13.02 11.68
N ASP A 717 -2.80 14.15 12.32
CA ASP A 717 -2.63 14.23 13.79
C ASP A 717 -3.96 14.15 14.58
N GLY A 718 -5.11 14.14 13.91
CA GLY A 718 -6.44 14.09 14.52
C GLY A 718 -6.95 15.45 15.01
N VAL A 719 -6.17 16.53 14.84
CA VAL A 719 -6.52 17.89 15.19
C VAL A 719 -7.21 18.59 14.02
N LEU A 720 -8.29 19.29 14.34
CA LEU A 720 -9.03 20.19 13.48
C LEU A 720 -8.73 21.62 13.91
N LYS A 721 -8.14 22.44 13.03
CA LYS A 721 -7.83 23.85 13.34
C LYS A 721 -8.64 24.80 12.46
N VAL A 722 -9.07 25.90 13.08
CA VAL A 722 -9.63 27.07 12.40
C VAL A 722 -8.64 28.20 12.53
N TRP A 723 -8.28 28.80 11.41
CA TRP A 723 -7.40 29.94 11.31
C TRP A 723 -8.20 31.13 10.77
N ARG A 724 -7.97 32.31 11.35
CA ARG A 724 -8.42 33.58 10.76
C ARG A 724 -7.19 34.31 10.26
N VAL A 725 -7.22 34.69 8.99
CA VAL A 725 -6.18 35.46 8.30
C VAL A 725 -6.82 36.77 7.88
N ILE A 726 -6.17 37.89 8.22
CA ILE A 726 -6.65 39.25 7.99
C ILE A 726 -5.55 40.00 7.25
N HIS A 727 -5.87 40.51 6.07
CA HIS A 727 -4.98 41.29 5.22
C HIS A 727 -5.54 42.71 5.07
N LYS A 728 -4.74 43.72 5.43
CA LYS A 728 -5.17 45.13 5.42
C LYS A 728 -4.83 45.78 4.07
N ASN A 729 -5.84 46.12 3.28
CA ASN A 729 -5.61 46.86 2.03
C ASN A 729 -5.29 48.33 2.34
N VAL A 730 -4.04 48.77 2.12
CA VAL A 730 -3.62 50.16 2.41
C VAL A 730 -4.09 51.17 1.35
N ASN A 731 -4.48 50.71 0.16
CA ASN A 731 -4.79 51.54 -1.02
C ASN A 731 -6.19 52.20 -0.99
N ASN A 732 -6.53 52.91 0.09
CA ASN A 732 -7.75 53.74 0.14
C ASN A 732 -7.60 55.01 1.02
N GLN A 733 -6.37 55.54 1.18
CA GLN A 733 -6.17 56.85 1.81
C GLN A 733 -6.51 58.00 0.84
N SER A 734 -7.72 58.51 0.98
CA SER A 734 -8.12 59.90 0.71
C SER A 734 -7.62 60.57 -0.58
N SER A 735 -8.33 60.36 -1.69
CA SER A 735 -8.51 61.43 -2.68
C SER A 735 -9.70 62.29 -2.28
N SER A 736 -9.48 63.59 -2.08
CA SER A 736 -10.56 64.53 -1.78
C SER A 736 -11.39 64.82 -3.04
N PRO A 737 -12.72 65.03 -2.93
CA PRO A 737 -13.57 65.25 -4.09
C PRO A 737 -13.40 66.67 -4.65
N GLN A 738 -12.37 66.89 -5.48
CA GLN A 738 -12.41 67.99 -6.44
C GLN A 738 -13.43 67.64 -7.53
N GLY A 739 -14.58 68.32 -7.50
CA GLY A 739 -15.69 68.06 -8.42
C GLY A 739 -15.33 68.34 -9.89
N PRO A 740 -15.97 67.64 -10.84
CA PRO A 740 -15.67 67.80 -12.26
C PRO A 740 -16.05 69.21 -12.74
N LYS A 741 -15.06 69.96 -13.24
CA LYS A 741 -15.32 71.16 -14.04
C LYS A 741 -15.89 70.73 -15.39
N TYR A 742 -17.20 70.86 -15.55
CA TYR A 742 -17.85 70.77 -16.86
C TYR A 742 -17.31 71.86 -17.79
N PHE A 743 -16.88 71.46 -18.99
CA PHE A 743 -16.82 72.35 -20.15
C PHE A 743 -18.10 72.13 -20.94
N GLU A 744 -19.05 73.06 -20.81
CA GLU A 744 -20.00 73.34 -21.88
C GLU A 744 -19.34 74.21 -22.97
N LEU A 745 -20.15 74.77 -23.89
CA LEU A 745 -19.82 75.39 -25.19
C LEU A 745 -19.77 74.35 -26.34
N TYR A 746 -20.54 74.47 -27.43
CA TYR A 746 -21.52 75.50 -27.80
C TYR A 746 -22.67 74.90 -28.62
N LYS A 747 -23.84 75.54 -28.56
CA LYS A 747 -24.84 75.54 -29.64
C LYS A 747 -25.62 76.86 -29.57
N GLY A 748 -25.67 77.65 -30.65
CA GLY A 748 -26.51 78.86 -30.65
C GLY A 748 -26.03 80.09 -31.40
N LEU A 749 -25.43 79.95 -32.58
CA LEU A 749 -25.68 80.79 -33.78
C LEU A 749 -25.00 80.18 -35.00
#